data_AF-A0A2V8LAC7-F1
#
_entry.id   AF-A0A2V8LAC7-F1
#
_cell.length_a   1.000
_cell.length_b   1.000
_cell.length_c   1.000
_cell.angle_alpha   90.00
_cell.angle_beta   90.00
_cell.angle_gamma   90.00
#
_symmetry.space_group_name_H-M   'P 1'
#
loop_
_entity.id
_entity.type
_entity.pdbx_description
1 polymer ?
#
loop_
_entity_poly.entity_id
_entity_poly.type
_entity_poly.pdbx_seq_one_letter_code
_entity_poly.pdbx_strand_id
1 'polypeptide(L)'
;MKAIHSPNTLRVYRFFAVVIALTLFAAPLRAQQPAQPARTAAPRQAEAEPAFDSLLATDAYKLYGEVRNVGMLMSSGGAGEIVDPIIKLADPGPQFKSIVNFLKKNSETLGSSRLMFAGWPARTDVPMFFVAIEFPTNEEANKFAPKLETFLPTILPPVPDATPENSSSNAQSQKPSPKATPANTLSPQQPPAEHLPFVITHRGNLVFITDKSFKFEKLHPASGKALFQDPNFRVARDQFASESIFLFMNVELEDKTISKPSPTPVMSDAEKEQKQREQEEELRKQQEEFRASMEAENNRREQQKIANGNAQQSAVLVIGSPTPTPHKEEQVQRIATSQIGSLLDAIGYGEPQYPEAVGFALSLDGNEYILRAILVDKPDAKKVLIPFIPQLQSGPPITADAASVLPDDTDVLVSASIDLTQTYEGMRKEAEIRAKNPPPKTLYTVYNNGALNTVAMETPETQPDVFTQFEKKAGFKIKDDLLSVLGNEIALAGSLKTLQSFGGMNLGMPASSKKPADSPANTDDAKKPESTLPILLIEIKDRDAVRKLMPHVLEGLGIGEANLLAQTEKREDTEMVNYAGIFAYAFVGNFVVISDAPTVRRVIDANVNHQTLSSSTVFRNSRRWQSRGTLGQIYVSPALMEGYQNEVRKQSVNMDATLRDFLLGLNPNSEAITYAVSNEGLATQHELHLPKNLILAMVAGMSSATKNPPPETNEMIAISMLQYLPNAESQYKDGAGKGSYGSLDKLIEAQLFPDRARDQYGYNFEITVTGDTFEAVATPREYGKTGKRSFFVDKSGVVRGDDHGGAPATVADKPVQQ
;
A
#
# COMPACT_ATOMS: atom_id res chain seq x y z
N MET A 1 -13.58 2.20 -6.60
CA MET A 1 -14.63 2.99 -5.92
C MET A 1 -14.84 4.31 -6.66
N LYS A 2 -16.07 4.75 -6.91
CA LYS A 2 -16.36 6.14 -7.33
C LYS A 2 -16.55 7.00 -6.08
N ALA A 3 -15.64 7.94 -5.82
CA ALA A 3 -15.72 8.84 -4.68
C ALA A 3 -16.64 10.04 -4.99
N ILE A 4 -17.88 10.00 -4.50
CA ILE A 4 -18.81 11.14 -4.59
C ILE A 4 -18.28 12.27 -3.69
N HIS A 5 -17.91 13.39 -4.30
CA HIS A 5 -17.54 14.60 -3.57
C HIS A 5 -18.80 15.28 -3.03
N SER A 6 -18.92 15.39 -1.71
CA SER A 6 -19.90 16.26 -1.04
C SER A 6 -19.19 17.12 0.01
N PRO A 7 -19.69 18.32 0.35
CA PRO A 7 -19.02 19.22 1.31
C PRO A 7 -18.84 18.63 2.72
N ASN A 8 -19.53 17.52 3.03
CA ASN A 8 -19.35 16.80 4.29
C ASN A 8 -18.03 15.99 4.36
N THR A 9 -17.46 15.53 3.23
CA THR A 9 -16.19 14.78 3.28
C THR A 9 -15.04 15.65 3.77
N LEU A 10 -14.98 16.93 3.40
CA LEU A 10 -13.95 17.86 3.86
C LEU A 10 -14.03 18.12 5.38
N ARG A 11 -15.24 18.12 5.95
CA ARG A 11 -15.46 18.23 7.41
C ARG A 11 -14.97 16.97 8.13
N VAL A 12 -15.29 15.79 7.58
CA VAL A 12 -14.80 14.49 8.07
C VAL A 12 -13.28 14.41 8.00
N TYR A 13 -12.63 14.79 6.91
CA TYR A 13 -11.16 14.81 6.79
C TYR A 13 -10.48 15.74 7.82
N ARG A 14 -11.06 16.92 8.11
CA ARG A 14 -10.50 17.83 9.12
C ARG A 14 -10.59 17.27 10.54
N PHE A 15 -11.71 16.63 10.89
CA PHE A 15 -11.85 15.99 12.20
C PHE A 15 -11.03 14.68 12.30
N PHE A 16 -10.99 13.86 11.25
CA PHE A 16 -10.08 12.71 11.19
C PHE A 16 -8.61 13.14 11.26
N ALA A 17 -8.20 14.26 10.67
CA ALA A 17 -6.85 14.79 10.85
C ALA A 17 -6.56 15.18 12.32
N VAL A 18 -7.57 15.67 13.06
CA VAL A 18 -7.45 15.96 14.51
C VAL A 18 -7.39 14.67 15.34
N VAL A 19 -8.20 13.65 15.04
CA VAL A 19 -8.15 12.35 15.74
C VAL A 19 -6.86 11.60 15.39
N ILE A 20 -6.47 11.57 14.12
CA ILE A 20 -5.21 10.97 13.66
C ILE A 20 -4.01 11.69 14.30
N ALA A 21 -4.05 13.02 14.41
CA ALA A 21 -3.08 13.76 15.21
C ALA A 21 -3.09 13.35 16.69
N LEU A 22 -4.26 13.21 17.33
CA LEU A 22 -4.35 12.72 18.71
C LEU A 22 -3.83 11.28 18.87
N THR A 23 -3.81 10.47 17.81
CA THR A 23 -3.31 9.07 17.84
C THR A 23 -1.83 8.90 17.48
N LEU A 24 -1.19 9.86 16.81
CA LEU A 24 0.16 9.67 16.24
C LEU A 24 1.33 9.85 17.23
N PHE A 25 1.07 10.08 18.53
CA PHE A 25 2.09 10.55 19.49
C PHE A 25 2.09 9.79 20.83
N ALA A 26 3.01 8.84 21.02
CA ALA A 26 3.20 8.16 22.32
C ALA A 26 4.53 7.39 22.48
N ALA A 27 5.36 7.75 23.47
CA ALA A 27 6.01 6.96 24.58
C ALA A 27 7.20 7.80 25.15
N PRO A 28 8.03 7.36 26.14
CA PRO A 28 8.08 6.11 26.91
C PRO A 28 7.96 6.39 28.44
N LEU A 29 8.24 5.53 29.42
CA LEU A 29 8.59 4.08 29.50
C LEU A 29 7.92 3.52 30.79
N ARG A 30 8.31 2.32 31.27
CA ARG A 30 7.83 1.70 32.52
C ARG A 30 8.89 1.67 33.62
N ALA A 31 8.47 1.88 34.87
CA ALA A 31 9.03 1.19 36.04
C ALA A 31 8.01 1.10 37.20
N GLN A 32 7.89 -0.10 37.79
CA GLN A 32 7.27 -0.41 39.09
C GLN A 32 5.80 0.00 39.34
N GLN A 33 4.91 -1.01 39.29
CA GLN A 33 3.65 -1.00 40.04
C GLN A 33 3.65 -2.19 41.01
N PRO A 34 3.51 -2.00 42.34
CA PRO A 34 3.39 -3.10 43.29
C PRO A 34 2.10 -3.91 43.08
N ALA A 35 2.11 -5.18 43.47
CA ALA A 35 0.95 -6.05 43.39
C ALA A 35 -0.24 -5.53 44.23
N GLN A 36 -1.46 -5.64 43.69
CA GLN A 36 -2.69 -5.30 44.41
C GLN A 36 -2.89 -6.25 45.62
N PRO A 37 -3.16 -5.75 46.83
CA PRO A 37 -3.61 -6.57 47.94
C PRO A 37 -5.06 -7.05 47.73
N ALA A 38 -5.41 -8.16 48.39
CA ALA A 38 -6.64 -8.91 48.12
C ALA A 38 -7.95 -8.17 48.45
N ARG A 39 -9.01 -8.52 47.70
CA ARG A 39 -10.40 -8.06 47.92
C ARG A 39 -10.85 -8.25 49.36
N THR A 40 -11.43 -7.19 49.94
CA THR A 40 -12.34 -7.28 51.09
C THR A 40 -13.77 -7.04 50.62
N ALA A 41 -14.77 -7.63 51.30
CA ALA A 41 -16.15 -7.70 50.83
C ALA A 41 -16.91 -6.36 50.79
N ALA A 42 -17.96 -6.30 49.96
CA ALA A 42 -18.63 -5.07 49.54
C ALA A 42 -19.70 -4.52 50.51
N PRO A 43 -19.94 -3.20 50.48
CA PRO A 43 -21.24 -2.59 50.78
C PRO A 43 -22.02 -2.23 49.49
N ARG A 44 -23.35 -2.04 49.68
CA ARG A 44 -24.42 -1.75 48.69
C ARG A 44 -24.04 -1.03 47.38
N GLN A 45 -24.66 -1.50 46.30
CA GLN A 45 -24.67 -0.86 44.97
C GLN A 45 -25.16 0.60 45.05
N ALA A 46 -24.23 1.54 44.96
CA ALA A 46 -24.46 2.75 44.18
C ALA A 46 -24.54 2.37 42.68
N GLU A 47 -25.12 3.21 41.84
CA GLU A 47 -24.91 3.09 40.39
C GLU A 47 -23.40 3.10 40.12
N ALA A 48 -22.89 2.07 39.45
CA ALA A 48 -21.48 2.03 39.09
C ALA A 48 -21.17 3.23 38.19
N GLU A 49 -20.23 4.08 38.60
CA GLU A 49 -19.76 5.16 37.73
C GLU A 49 -19.23 4.52 36.43
N PRO A 50 -19.60 5.07 35.26
CA PRO A 50 -19.20 4.47 34.00
C PRO A 50 -17.68 4.56 33.85
N ALA A 51 -17.02 3.41 33.76
CA ALA A 51 -15.63 3.30 33.33
C ALA A 51 -15.57 2.91 31.85
N PHE A 52 -14.41 3.09 31.20
CA PHE A 52 -14.20 2.68 29.80
C PHE A 52 -14.67 1.24 29.52
N ASP A 53 -14.41 0.34 30.47
CA ASP A 53 -14.72 -1.09 30.41
C ASP A 53 -16.22 -1.41 30.25
N SER A 54 -17.09 -0.46 30.62
CA SER A 54 -18.56 -0.58 30.55
C SER A 54 -19.22 0.43 29.59
N LEU A 55 -18.44 1.28 28.91
CA LEU A 55 -18.97 2.48 28.26
C LEU A 55 -19.56 2.24 26.87
N LEU A 56 -19.03 1.26 26.13
CA LEU A 56 -19.41 0.98 24.74
C LEU A 56 -19.95 -0.45 24.61
N ALA A 57 -21.05 -0.62 23.89
CA ALA A 57 -21.52 -1.93 23.46
C ALA A 57 -20.62 -2.54 22.37
N THR A 58 -20.64 -3.87 22.25
CA THR A 58 -19.96 -4.61 21.15
C THR A 58 -20.41 -4.19 19.76
N ASP A 59 -21.60 -3.59 19.63
CA ASP A 59 -22.24 -3.20 18.37
C ASP A 59 -22.27 -1.68 18.12
N ALA A 60 -21.63 -0.87 18.97
CA ALA A 60 -21.71 0.58 18.89
C ALA A 60 -20.85 1.15 17.75
N TYR A 61 -19.59 0.69 17.66
CA TYR A 61 -18.55 1.24 16.79
C TYR A 61 -17.70 0.13 16.17
N LYS A 62 -17.29 0.33 14.91
CA LYS A 62 -16.37 -0.56 14.20
C LYS A 62 -14.90 -0.29 14.55
N LEU A 63 -14.57 0.96 14.89
CA LEU A 63 -13.24 1.38 15.31
C LEU A 63 -13.24 1.81 16.78
N TYR A 64 -12.28 1.29 17.53
CA TYR A 64 -11.94 1.66 18.91
C TYR A 64 -10.45 2.01 18.98
N GLY A 65 -10.07 2.93 19.85
CA GLY A 65 -8.68 3.15 20.21
C GLY A 65 -8.52 3.69 21.63
N GLU A 66 -7.35 3.44 22.20
CA GLU A 66 -6.96 3.81 23.55
C GLU A 66 -5.52 4.33 23.55
N VAL A 67 -5.30 5.46 24.21
CA VAL A 67 -3.98 6.05 24.48
C VAL A 67 -3.82 6.13 26.00
N ARG A 68 -2.80 5.46 26.54
CA ARG A 68 -2.57 5.29 27.98
C ARG A 68 -1.48 6.25 28.46
N ASN A 69 -1.65 6.80 29.66
CA ASN A 69 -0.71 7.71 30.32
C ASN A 69 -0.42 9.00 29.51
N VAL A 70 -1.46 9.61 28.94
CA VAL A 70 -1.37 10.72 27.96
C VAL A 70 -0.36 11.79 28.39
N GLY A 71 -0.35 12.17 29.66
CA GLY A 71 0.54 13.18 30.19
C GLY A 71 2.01 12.75 30.31
N MET A 72 2.29 11.50 30.68
CA MET A 72 3.65 10.96 30.60
C MET A 72 4.14 10.99 29.15
N LEU A 73 3.31 10.55 28.19
CA LEU A 73 3.66 10.59 26.76
C LEU A 73 4.08 12.00 26.31
N MET A 74 3.33 13.03 26.71
CA MET A 74 3.60 14.41 26.34
C MET A 74 4.80 15.07 27.08
N SER A 75 5.34 14.45 28.13
CA SER A 75 6.37 15.03 29.00
C SER A 75 7.71 14.26 29.01
N SER A 76 7.71 12.94 28.78
CA SER A 76 8.87 12.05 28.94
C SER A 76 9.86 12.04 27.76
N GLY A 77 9.93 13.12 26.99
CA GLY A 77 10.83 13.25 25.83
C GLY A 77 10.36 12.53 24.57
N GLY A 78 9.89 11.28 24.65
CA GLY A 78 9.70 10.44 23.45
C GLY A 78 8.55 10.84 22.52
N ALA A 79 7.45 11.46 22.97
CA ALA A 79 6.52 12.09 22.03
C ALA A 79 7.11 13.40 21.46
N GLY A 80 7.87 14.15 22.27
CA GLY A 80 8.59 15.34 21.81
C GLY A 80 9.62 15.01 20.71
N GLU A 81 10.32 13.89 20.83
CA GLU A 81 11.27 13.35 19.84
C GLU A 81 10.64 13.11 18.46
N ILE A 82 9.32 12.88 18.36
CA ILE A 82 8.60 12.73 17.07
C ILE A 82 7.93 14.04 16.67
N VAL A 83 7.21 14.62 17.62
CA VAL A 83 6.34 15.78 17.42
C VAL A 83 7.16 17.02 17.08
N ASP A 84 8.28 17.26 17.74
CA ASP A 84 9.06 18.47 17.50
C ASP A 84 9.78 18.41 16.14
N PRO A 85 10.32 17.27 15.67
CA PRO A 85 10.70 17.09 14.28
C PRO A 85 9.54 17.25 13.29
N ILE A 86 8.38 16.61 13.50
CA ILE A 86 7.23 16.78 12.60
C ILE A 86 6.80 18.26 12.53
N ILE A 87 6.73 18.96 13.68
CA ILE A 87 6.36 20.38 13.74
C ILE A 87 7.38 21.28 13.03
N LYS A 88 8.68 20.99 13.17
CA LYS A 88 9.76 21.76 12.52
C LYS A 88 9.83 21.49 11.01
N LEU A 89 9.73 20.22 10.62
CA LEU A 89 10.02 19.75 9.27
C LEU A 89 8.77 19.82 8.38
N ALA A 90 7.67 19.21 8.79
CA ALA A 90 6.44 19.12 7.98
C ALA A 90 5.58 20.39 8.04
N ASP A 91 5.85 21.31 8.97
CA ASP A 91 5.07 22.54 9.23
C ASP A 91 3.53 22.30 9.23
N PRO A 92 3.04 21.38 10.08
CA PRO A 92 1.62 21.04 10.14
C PRO A 92 0.78 22.26 10.52
N GLY A 93 -0.44 22.33 10.00
CA GLY A 93 -1.32 23.50 10.13
C GLY A 93 -1.52 23.99 11.57
N PRO A 94 -1.85 25.28 11.77
CA PRO A 94 -1.86 25.92 13.09
C PRO A 94 -2.77 25.22 14.12
N GLN A 95 -3.84 24.55 13.68
CA GLN A 95 -4.72 23.76 14.53
C GLN A 95 -3.97 22.60 15.20
N PHE A 96 -3.15 21.87 14.43
CA PHE A 96 -2.34 20.76 14.92
C PHE A 96 -1.32 21.23 15.96
N LYS A 97 -0.56 22.30 15.65
CA LYS A 97 0.42 22.86 16.59
C LYS A 97 -0.25 23.33 17.89
N SER A 98 -1.45 23.89 17.79
CA SER A 98 -2.25 24.31 18.94
C SER A 98 -2.67 23.13 19.82
N ILE A 99 -3.11 22.01 19.23
CA ILE A 99 -3.44 20.77 19.96
C ILE A 99 -2.22 20.24 20.71
N VAL A 100 -1.08 20.09 20.03
CA VAL A 100 0.18 19.65 20.65
C VAL A 100 0.56 20.55 21.82
N ASN A 101 0.55 21.87 21.62
CA ASN A 101 0.94 22.83 22.66
C ASN A 101 -0.02 22.80 23.85
N PHE A 102 -1.32 22.63 23.61
CA PHE A 102 -2.33 22.45 24.67
C PHE A 102 -2.08 21.17 25.48
N LEU A 103 -1.79 20.04 24.81
CA LEU A 103 -1.49 18.77 25.46
C LEU A 103 -0.17 18.81 26.25
N LYS A 104 0.91 19.37 25.67
CA LYS A 104 2.19 19.59 26.37
C LYS A 104 1.99 20.46 27.63
N LYS A 105 1.26 21.56 27.52
CA LYS A 105 0.98 22.49 28.64
C LYS A 105 0.15 21.87 29.76
N ASN A 106 -0.65 20.84 29.47
CA ASN A 106 -1.47 20.14 30.47
C ASN A 106 -0.97 18.71 30.77
N SER A 107 0.26 18.38 30.37
CA SER A 107 0.86 17.05 30.53
C SER A 107 0.84 16.56 31.98
N GLU A 108 1.13 17.42 32.96
CA GLU A 108 1.02 17.08 34.39
C GLU A 108 -0.40 16.65 34.79
N THR A 109 -1.43 17.41 34.40
CA THR A 109 -2.84 17.08 34.67
C THR A 109 -3.32 15.83 33.93
N LEU A 110 -2.66 15.47 32.83
CA LEU A 110 -2.95 14.29 32.02
C LEU A 110 -2.10 13.07 32.41
N GLY A 111 -1.22 13.18 33.42
CA GLY A 111 -0.08 12.28 33.69
C GLY A 111 -0.38 10.80 33.49
N SER A 112 -1.37 10.30 34.22
CA SER A 112 -1.89 8.92 34.18
C SER A 112 -3.28 8.81 33.56
N SER A 113 -3.78 9.86 32.91
CA SER A 113 -5.06 9.82 32.19
C SER A 113 -5.02 8.84 31.01
N ARG A 114 -6.16 8.21 30.75
CA ARG A 114 -6.39 7.38 29.55
C ARG A 114 -7.31 8.15 28.61
N LEU A 115 -6.97 8.23 27.33
CA LEU A 115 -7.86 8.73 26.29
C LEU A 115 -8.39 7.53 25.52
N MET A 116 -9.70 7.42 25.37
CA MET A 116 -10.37 6.47 24.50
C MET A 116 -11.03 7.24 23.36
N PHE A 117 -11.04 6.67 22.16
CA PHE A 117 -11.86 7.16 21.07
C PHE A 117 -12.52 6.01 20.33
N ALA A 118 -13.65 6.29 19.70
CA ALA A 118 -14.39 5.36 18.87
C ALA A 118 -14.99 6.08 17.66
N GLY A 119 -15.10 5.36 16.54
CA GLY A 119 -15.54 5.90 15.26
C GLY A 119 -16.10 4.82 14.34
N TRP A 120 -16.63 5.25 13.20
CA TRP A 120 -17.41 4.40 12.28
C TRP A 120 -18.54 3.68 13.01
N PRO A 121 -19.62 4.41 13.38
CA PRO A 121 -20.69 3.84 14.16
C PRO A 121 -21.40 2.72 13.38
N ALA A 122 -21.63 1.59 14.04
CA ALA A 122 -22.41 0.49 13.47
C ALA A 122 -23.93 0.66 13.73
N ARG A 123 -24.31 1.57 14.63
CA ARG A 123 -25.70 2.00 14.85
C ARG A 123 -25.90 3.48 14.51
N THR A 124 -27.07 3.83 13.99
CA THR A 124 -27.38 5.22 13.57
C THR A 124 -27.66 6.16 14.74
N ASP A 125 -27.92 5.63 15.94
CA ASP A 125 -28.35 6.37 17.14
C ASP A 125 -27.21 6.75 18.11
N VAL A 126 -25.95 6.49 17.73
CA VAL A 126 -24.74 6.93 18.46
C VAL A 126 -24.04 8.10 17.74
N PRO A 127 -23.17 8.88 18.43
CA PRO A 127 -22.26 9.86 17.83
C PRO A 127 -21.47 9.32 16.62
N MET A 128 -21.20 10.13 15.59
CA MET A 128 -20.34 9.72 14.47
C MET A 128 -18.90 9.44 14.91
N PHE A 129 -18.46 10.17 15.94
CA PHE A 129 -17.19 10.01 16.60
C PHE A 129 -17.37 10.32 18.08
N PHE A 130 -16.65 9.58 18.90
CA PHE A 130 -16.75 9.61 20.34
C PHE A 130 -15.35 9.63 20.93
N VAL A 131 -15.02 10.63 21.74
CA VAL A 131 -13.77 10.69 22.51
C VAL A 131 -14.13 10.78 23.98
N ALA A 132 -13.42 10.05 24.83
CA ALA A 132 -13.53 10.11 26.28
C ALA A 132 -12.13 10.20 26.89
N ILE A 133 -11.97 11.02 27.93
CA ILE A 133 -10.74 11.13 28.72
C ILE A 133 -11.08 10.71 30.15
N GLU A 134 -10.45 9.64 30.61
CA GLU A 134 -10.55 9.11 31.96
C GLU A 134 -9.40 9.65 32.80
N PHE A 135 -9.76 10.36 33.87
CA PHE A 135 -8.82 10.88 34.85
C PHE A 135 -8.69 9.93 36.05
N PRO A 136 -7.56 9.94 36.77
CA PRO A 136 -7.43 9.20 38.03
C PRO A 136 -8.45 9.62 39.08
N THR A 137 -8.87 10.90 39.08
CA THR A 137 -9.84 11.46 40.02
C THR A 137 -10.86 12.40 39.37
N ASN A 138 -12.04 12.50 39.99
CA ASN A 138 -13.07 13.48 39.61
C ASN A 138 -12.55 14.93 39.75
N GLU A 139 -11.63 15.20 40.67
CA GLU A 139 -11.02 16.53 40.82
C GLU A 139 -10.17 16.94 39.61
N GLU A 140 -9.37 16.02 39.05
CA GLU A 140 -8.53 16.31 37.89
C GLU A 140 -9.38 16.52 36.64
N ALA A 141 -10.44 15.71 36.45
CA ALA A 141 -11.42 15.91 35.39
C ALA A 141 -12.07 17.32 35.50
N ASN A 142 -12.53 17.71 36.68
CA ASN A 142 -13.11 19.04 36.94
C ASN A 142 -12.11 20.20 36.75
N LYS A 143 -10.81 19.98 37.03
CA LYS A 143 -9.75 20.96 36.77
C LYS A 143 -9.36 21.06 35.29
N PHE A 144 -9.61 20.01 34.50
CA PHE A 144 -9.25 19.94 33.08
C PHE A 144 -10.37 20.38 32.13
N ALA A 145 -11.62 19.96 32.38
CA ALA A 145 -12.75 20.19 31.46
C ALA A 145 -12.92 21.68 31.06
N PRO A 146 -12.86 22.68 31.98
CA PRO A 146 -12.99 24.09 31.59
C PRO A 146 -11.85 24.57 30.67
N LYS A 147 -10.64 23.99 30.79
CA LYS A 147 -9.51 24.30 29.92
C LYS A 147 -9.76 23.77 28.50
N LEU A 148 -10.34 22.57 28.39
CA LEU A 148 -10.70 21.93 27.12
C LEU A 148 -11.86 22.67 26.43
N GLU A 149 -12.90 23.03 27.17
CA GLU A 149 -14.04 23.84 26.71
C GLU A 149 -13.59 25.20 26.16
N THR A 150 -12.61 25.84 26.82
CA THR A 150 -12.01 27.09 26.32
C THR A 150 -11.14 26.89 25.08
N PHE A 151 -10.49 25.72 24.96
CA PHE A 151 -9.52 25.45 23.89
C PHE A 151 -10.16 24.99 22.57
N LEU A 152 -11.10 24.04 22.60
CA LEU A 152 -11.63 23.43 21.38
C LEU A 152 -12.26 24.42 20.37
N PRO A 153 -13.00 25.47 20.78
CA PRO A 153 -13.51 26.49 19.85
C PRO A 153 -12.41 27.23 19.06
N THR A 154 -11.18 27.29 19.57
CA THR A 154 -10.05 27.98 18.89
C THR A 154 -9.50 27.21 17.69
N ILE A 155 -9.74 25.89 17.63
CA ILE A 155 -9.28 24.99 16.55
C ILE A 155 -10.44 24.46 15.69
N LEU A 156 -11.66 24.43 16.24
CA LEU A 156 -12.90 24.02 15.59
C LEU A 156 -13.95 25.13 15.79
N PRO A 157 -13.91 26.20 14.97
CA PRO A 157 -14.82 27.33 15.11
C PRO A 157 -16.28 26.95 14.80
N PRO A 158 -17.26 27.77 15.23
CA PRO A 158 -18.67 27.56 14.94
C PRO A 158 -18.97 27.43 13.44
N VAL A 159 -20.03 26.70 13.12
CA VAL A 159 -20.51 26.49 11.75
C VAL A 159 -21.89 27.13 11.60
N PRO A 160 -22.17 27.86 10.52
CA PRO A 160 -23.52 28.37 10.25
C PRO A 160 -24.52 27.22 10.03
N ASP A 161 -25.73 27.37 10.58
CA ASP A 161 -26.84 26.47 10.27
C ASP A 161 -27.16 26.48 8.76
N ALA A 162 -27.35 25.29 8.19
CA ALA A 162 -27.74 25.15 6.80
C ALA A 162 -29.22 25.52 6.62
N THR A 163 -29.50 26.57 5.84
CA THR A 163 -30.86 26.95 5.46
C THR A 163 -31.54 25.77 4.74
N PRO A 164 -32.71 25.27 5.19
CA PRO A 164 -33.34 24.10 4.59
C PRO A 164 -33.80 24.40 3.15
N GLU A 165 -33.43 23.53 2.22
CA GLU A 165 -33.90 23.61 0.82
C GLU A 165 -35.42 23.37 0.74
N ASN A 166 -36.08 24.14 -0.13
CA ASN A 166 -37.52 24.09 -0.33
C ASN A 166 -37.98 22.71 -0.81
N SER A 167 -38.58 21.93 0.09
CA SER A 167 -39.31 20.71 -0.26
C SER A 167 -40.65 21.07 -0.91
N SER A 168 -40.69 21.09 -2.25
CA SER A 168 -41.92 21.28 -3.02
C SER A 168 -42.82 20.04 -2.92
N SER A 169 -43.82 20.06 -2.04
CA SER A 169 -44.88 19.03 -1.97
C SER A 169 -46.17 19.49 -2.65
N ASN A 170 -46.88 18.53 -3.25
CA ASN A 170 -48.03 18.75 -4.14
C ASN A 170 -49.19 19.55 -3.52
N ALA A 171 -49.87 20.31 -4.38
CA ALA A 171 -51.12 20.98 -4.05
C ALA A 171 -52.31 20.01 -4.01
N GLN A 172 -53.19 20.13 -3.01
CA GLN A 172 -54.65 20.02 -3.21
C GLN A 172 -55.48 20.66 -2.08
N SER A 173 -56.21 21.71 -2.45
CA SER A 173 -57.60 22.02 -2.05
C SER A 173 -58.02 22.08 -0.57
N GLN A 174 -58.24 23.30 -0.05
CA GLN A 174 -59.54 23.68 0.56
C GLN A 174 -59.79 25.22 0.51
N LYS A 175 -61.08 25.62 0.63
CA LYS A 175 -61.64 26.93 0.23
C LYS A 175 -61.56 28.04 1.31
N PRO A 176 -61.75 29.34 0.95
CA PRO A 176 -61.45 30.50 1.80
C PRO A 176 -62.68 31.10 2.51
N SER A 177 -62.45 32.02 3.48
CA SER A 177 -63.21 33.28 3.70
C SER A 177 -62.63 34.11 4.89
N PRO A 178 -62.98 35.40 5.07
CA PRO A 178 -61.93 36.42 5.25
C PRO A 178 -62.04 37.37 6.48
N LYS A 179 -60.92 38.04 6.82
CA LYS A 179 -60.89 39.48 7.14
C LYS A 179 -59.46 40.02 7.26
N ALA A 180 -59.22 41.23 6.75
CA ALA A 180 -57.94 41.95 6.82
C ALA A 180 -57.99 43.07 7.87
N THR A 181 -56.83 43.46 8.40
CA THR A 181 -56.41 44.86 8.68
C THR A 181 -54.89 44.83 8.96
N PRO A 182 -54.09 45.78 8.45
CA PRO A 182 -52.64 45.64 8.39
C PRO A 182 -51.90 46.27 9.58
N ALA A 183 -50.75 45.71 9.94
CA ALA A 183 -49.73 46.37 10.76
C ALA A 183 -48.35 46.10 10.17
N ASN A 184 -47.66 47.18 9.80
CA ASN A 184 -46.36 47.15 9.16
C ASN A 184 -45.28 47.13 10.25
N THR A 185 -44.58 46.00 10.43
CA THR A 185 -43.40 45.93 11.31
C THR A 185 -42.32 45.09 10.64
N LEU A 186 -41.28 45.76 10.15
CA LEU A 186 -40.04 45.13 9.72
C LEU A 186 -39.30 44.61 10.96
N SER A 187 -39.35 43.30 11.21
CA SER A 187 -38.41 42.66 12.13
C SER A 187 -37.02 42.65 11.48
N PRO A 188 -35.95 43.06 12.20
CA PRO A 188 -34.60 42.94 11.68
C PRO A 188 -34.25 41.45 11.48
N GLN A 189 -33.51 41.14 10.41
CA GLN A 189 -32.98 39.79 10.20
C GLN A 189 -32.06 39.42 11.37
N GLN A 190 -32.50 38.47 12.19
CA GLN A 190 -31.66 37.81 13.17
C GLN A 190 -30.56 37.06 12.40
N PRO A 191 -29.26 37.23 12.75
CA PRO A 191 -28.19 36.49 12.08
C PRO A 191 -28.43 34.97 12.23
N PRO A 192 -27.98 34.16 11.24
CA PRO A 192 -28.13 32.71 11.32
C PRO A 192 -27.52 32.20 12.61
N ALA A 193 -28.19 31.26 13.27
CA ALA A 193 -27.65 30.66 14.48
C ALA A 193 -26.37 29.88 14.13
N GLU A 194 -25.34 30.11 14.93
CA GLU A 194 -24.07 29.41 14.84
C GLU A 194 -24.03 28.33 15.93
N HIS A 195 -23.69 27.09 15.56
CA HIS A 195 -23.48 26.01 16.52
C HIS A 195 -22.02 25.53 16.49
N LEU A 196 -21.51 25.09 17.64
CA LEU A 196 -20.21 24.41 17.69
C LEU A 196 -20.33 23.04 17.03
N PRO A 197 -19.35 22.60 16.21
CA PRO A 197 -19.38 21.29 15.54
C PRO A 197 -19.07 20.11 16.49
N PHE A 198 -19.15 20.33 17.80
CA PHE A 198 -18.90 19.35 18.85
C PHE A 198 -19.68 19.68 20.12
N VAL A 199 -19.87 18.66 20.97
CA VAL A 199 -20.45 18.77 22.31
C VAL A 199 -19.46 18.20 23.32
N ILE A 200 -19.26 18.91 24.44
CA ILE A 200 -18.48 18.45 25.58
C ILE A 200 -19.45 18.11 26.71
N THR A 201 -19.29 16.94 27.33
CA THR A 201 -20.03 16.55 28.55
C THR A 201 -19.09 15.89 29.54
N HIS A 202 -19.48 15.76 30.81
CA HIS A 202 -18.69 15.10 31.84
C HIS A 202 -19.57 14.24 32.75
N ARG A 203 -19.00 13.17 33.30
CA ARG A 203 -19.65 12.30 34.31
C ARG A 203 -18.58 11.61 35.15
N GLY A 204 -18.55 11.88 36.46
CA GLY A 204 -17.51 11.36 37.35
C GLY A 204 -16.12 11.85 36.94
N ASN A 205 -15.21 10.91 36.71
CA ASN A 205 -13.84 11.15 36.23
C ASN A 205 -13.72 11.17 34.69
N LEU A 206 -14.84 11.05 33.95
CA LEU A 206 -14.86 11.04 32.49
C LEU A 206 -15.25 12.40 31.91
N VAL A 207 -14.47 12.86 30.92
CA VAL A 207 -14.78 14.01 30.05
C VAL A 207 -14.97 13.51 28.62
N PHE A 208 -16.08 13.84 27.98
CA PHE A 208 -16.46 13.37 26.64
C PHE A 208 -16.45 14.49 25.60
N ILE A 209 -16.13 14.14 24.35
CA ILE A 209 -16.20 15.02 23.18
C ILE A 209 -16.89 14.25 22.05
N THR A 210 -17.97 14.78 21.48
CA THR A 210 -18.77 14.14 20.42
C THR A 210 -19.21 15.13 19.35
N ASP A 211 -19.66 14.64 18.18
CA ASP A 211 -20.31 15.47 17.13
C ASP A 211 -21.65 16.05 17.60
N LYS A 212 -22.41 15.26 18.37
CA LYS A 212 -23.78 15.58 18.82
C LYS A 212 -24.02 15.12 20.25
N SER A 213 -25.00 15.72 20.91
CA SER A 213 -25.50 15.26 22.20
C SER A 213 -26.04 13.83 22.10
N PHE A 214 -25.75 13.01 23.10
CA PHE A 214 -26.12 11.59 23.16
C PHE A 214 -26.69 11.23 24.53
N LYS A 215 -27.18 9.99 24.68
CA LYS A 215 -27.54 9.40 25.96
C LYS A 215 -26.70 8.14 26.20
N PHE A 216 -26.30 7.87 27.44
CA PHE A 216 -25.41 6.74 27.76
C PHE A 216 -26.01 5.38 27.38
N GLU A 217 -27.32 5.23 27.50
CA GLU A 217 -28.07 4.02 27.14
C GLU A 217 -28.07 3.75 25.62
N LYS A 218 -27.63 4.74 24.81
CA LYS A 218 -27.37 4.54 23.38
C LYS A 218 -25.96 4.05 23.09
N LEU A 219 -24.95 4.42 23.88
CA LEU A 219 -23.60 3.86 23.76
C LEU A 219 -23.58 2.40 24.22
N HIS A 220 -24.21 2.11 25.36
CA HIS A 220 -24.37 0.77 25.90
C HIS A 220 -25.82 0.55 26.38
N PRO A 221 -26.68 -0.10 25.56
CA PRO A 221 -28.03 -0.47 25.98
C PRO A 221 -27.99 -1.50 27.11
N ALA A 222 -28.97 -1.48 28.01
CA ALA A 222 -29.02 -2.37 29.18
C ALA A 222 -29.08 -3.88 28.84
N SER A 223 -29.50 -4.24 27.62
CA SER A 223 -29.48 -5.61 27.06
C SER A 223 -28.27 -5.91 26.19
N GLY A 224 -27.40 -4.93 25.93
CA GLY A 224 -26.21 -5.08 25.11
C GLY A 224 -25.04 -5.70 25.88
N LYS A 225 -24.18 -6.44 25.17
CA LYS A 225 -22.87 -6.84 25.71
C LYS A 225 -21.93 -5.64 25.65
N ALA A 226 -21.11 -5.44 26.68
CA ALA A 226 -20.04 -4.45 26.63
C ALA A 226 -18.93 -4.92 25.68
N LEU A 227 -18.24 -3.99 24.99
CA LEU A 227 -17.13 -4.30 24.09
C LEU A 227 -16.03 -5.15 24.79
N PHE A 228 -15.83 -4.93 26.08
CA PHE A 228 -14.86 -5.66 26.92
C PHE A 228 -15.27 -7.11 27.22
N GLN A 229 -16.47 -7.54 26.81
CA GLN A 229 -16.93 -8.92 26.88
C GLN A 229 -16.85 -9.63 25.51
N ASP A 230 -16.49 -8.90 24.45
CA ASP A 230 -16.26 -9.49 23.13
C ASP A 230 -14.95 -10.30 23.11
N PRO A 231 -14.96 -11.56 22.64
CA PRO A 231 -13.77 -12.40 22.66
C PRO A 231 -12.66 -11.85 21.75
N ASN A 232 -13.00 -11.29 20.60
CA ASN A 232 -12.01 -10.82 19.62
C ASN A 232 -11.35 -9.52 20.12
N PHE A 233 -12.14 -8.61 20.70
CA PHE A 233 -11.62 -7.44 21.42
C PHE A 233 -10.69 -7.84 22.56
N ARG A 234 -11.09 -8.83 23.38
CA ARG A 234 -10.27 -9.30 24.49
C ARG A 234 -8.95 -9.94 24.04
N VAL A 235 -8.97 -10.80 23.01
CA VAL A 235 -7.74 -11.38 22.44
C VAL A 235 -6.76 -10.28 22.02
N ALA A 236 -7.24 -9.27 21.28
CA ALA A 236 -6.40 -8.16 20.83
C ALA A 236 -5.94 -7.23 21.98
N ARG A 237 -6.84 -6.88 22.90
CA ARG A 237 -6.58 -5.94 24.01
C ARG A 237 -5.68 -6.55 25.08
N ASP A 238 -5.93 -7.81 25.46
CA ASP A 238 -5.18 -8.48 26.53
C ASP A 238 -3.72 -8.71 26.07
N GLN A 239 -3.50 -9.02 24.78
CA GLN A 239 -2.16 -9.09 24.18
C GLN A 239 -1.41 -7.75 24.21
N PHE A 240 -2.11 -6.64 23.98
CA PHE A 240 -1.55 -5.29 23.95
C PHE A 240 -1.87 -4.46 25.22
N ALA A 241 -2.03 -5.13 26.36
CA ALA A 241 -2.39 -4.48 27.64
C ALA A 241 -1.27 -3.59 28.21
N SER A 242 -0.01 -3.85 27.85
CA SER A 242 1.16 -3.03 28.20
C SER A 242 1.34 -1.79 27.33
N GLU A 243 0.73 -1.76 26.14
CA GLU A 243 1.10 -0.81 25.09
C GLU A 243 0.52 0.59 25.33
N SER A 244 1.24 1.62 24.90
CA SER A 244 0.86 3.01 25.13
C SER A 244 -0.26 3.47 24.19
N ILE A 245 -0.25 3.00 22.94
CA ILE A 245 -1.36 3.13 21.99
C ILE A 245 -1.86 1.73 21.66
N PHE A 246 -3.19 1.57 21.69
CA PHE A 246 -3.90 0.39 21.22
C PHE A 246 -5.03 0.83 20.30
N LEU A 247 -5.18 0.20 19.14
CA LEU A 247 -6.29 0.35 18.21
C LEU A 247 -6.95 -1.00 18.00
N PHE A 248 -8.26 -1.00 17.78
CA PHE A 248 -9.02 -2.20 17.47
C PHE A 248 -10.07 -1.91 16.40
N MET A 249 -10.11 -2.75 15.38
CA MET A 249 -11.09 -2.73 14.31
C MET A 249 -11.90 -4.02 14.32
N ASN A 250 -13.20 -3.92 14.52
CA ASN A 250 -14.12 -5.05 14.37
C ASN A 250 -14.57 -5.12 12.89
N VAL A 251 -13.97 -6.05 12.15
CA VAL A 251 -14.24 -6.26 10.72
C VAL A 251 -15.54 -7.01 10.51
N GLU A 252 -15.92 -7.90 11.44
CA GLU A 252 -17.19 -8.65 11.42
C GLU A 252 -18.43 -7.72 11.41
N LEU A 253 -18.32 -6.52 11.99
CA LEU A 253 -19.36 -5.49 11.91
C LEU A 253 -19.44 -4.79 10.54
N GLU A 254 -18.38 -4.79 9.73
CA GLU A 254 -18.44 -4.29 8.35
C GLU A 254 -19.27 -5.25 7.49
N ASP A 255 -18.91 -6.55 7.51
CA ASP A 255 -19.60 -7.63 6.79
C ASP A 255 -21.10 -7.73 7.09
N LYS A 256 -21.51 -7.43 8.33
CA LYS A 256 -22.93 -7.39 8.74
C LYS A 256 -23.69 -6.16 8.24
N THR A 257 -23.00 -5.07 7.93
CA THR A 257 -23.59 -3.82 7.43
C THR A 257 -23.56 -3.69 5.91
N ILE A 258 -22.66 -4.39 5.23
CA ILE A 258 -22.72 -4.56 3.78
C ILE A 258 -23.84 -5.55 3.48
N SER A 259 -25.00 -5.04 3.05
CA SER A 259 -26.04 -5.87 2.45
C SER A 259 -25.41 -6.74 1.37
N LYS A 260 -25.40 -8.06 1.57
CA LYS A 260 -25.07 -9.02 0.51
C LYS A 260 -25.84 -8.60 -0.75
N PRO A 261 -25.19 -8.47 -1.93
CA PRO A 261 -25.92 -8.13 -3.14
C PRO A 261 -27.04 -9.14 -3.29
N SER A 262 -28.29 -8.66 -3.32
CA SER A 262 -29.46 -9.50 -3.57
C SER A 262 -29.12 -10.36 -4.78
N PRO A 263 -29.32 -11.69 -4.73
CA PRO A 263 -28.97 -12.55 -5.85
C PRO A 263 -29.65 -11.98 -7.09
N THR A 264 -28.84 -11.54 -8.05
CA THR A 264 -29.31 -11.07 -9.35
C THR A 264 -30.30 -12.12 -9.83
N PRO A 265 -31.56 -11.76 -10.16
CA PRO A 265 -32.58 -12.75 -10.46
C PRO A 265 -32.01 -13.70 -11.49
N VAL A 266 -31.91 -14.97 -11.10
CA VAL A 266 -31.27 -16.00 -11.91
C VAL A 266 -32.15 -16.15 -13.13
N MET A 267 -31.76 -15.48 -14.22
CA MET A 267 -32.34 -15.75 -15.54
C MET A 267 -32.21 -17.24 -15.75
N SER A 268 -33.37 -17.88 -15.91
CA SER A 268 -33.43 -19.32 -16.09
C SER A 268 -32.58 -19.72 -17.29
N ASP A 269 -32.04 -20.93 -17.29
CA ASP A 269 -31.17 -21.34 -18.40
C ASP A 269 -31.90 -21.31 -19.75
N ALA A 270 -33.23 -21.48 -19.75
CA ALA A 270 -34.11 -21.24 -20.90
C ALA A 270 -34.11 -19.78 -21.40
N GLU A 271 -34.12 -18.78 -20.51
CA GLU A 271 -34.05 -17.36 -20.93
C GLU A 271 -32.65 -16.95 -21.39
N LYS A 272 -31.60 -17.57 -20.84
CA LYS A 272 -30.22 -17.40 -21.36
C LYS A 272 -30.08 -18.01 -22.74
N GLU A 273 -30.57 -19.24 -22.92
CA GLU A 273 -30.53 -19.95 -24.19
C GLU A 273 -31.37 -19.21 -25.26
N GLN A 274 -32.54 -18.68 -24.89
CA GLN A 274 -33.33 -17.86 -25.80
C GLN A 274 -32.60 -16.57 -26.21
N LYS A 275 -32.00 -15.81 -25.27
CA LYS A 275 -31.20 -14.63 -25.63
C LYS A 275 -29.97 -14.96 -26.45
N GLN A 276 -29.32 -16.11 -26.21
CA GLN A 276 -28.20 -16.56 -27.02
C GLN A 276 -28.64 -16.88 -28.44
N ARG A 277 -29.78 -17.58 -28.64
CA ARG A 277 -30.34 -17.84 -29.97
C ARG A 277 -30.75 -16.55 -30.69
N GLU A 278 -31.37 -15.60 -29.99
CA GLU A 278 -31.73 -14.28 -30.54
C GLU A 278 -30.47 -13.50 -30.97
N GLN A 279 -29.42 -13.47 -30.14
CA GLN A 279 -28.14 -12.84 -30.49
C GLN A 279 -27.39 -13.55 -31.62
N GLU A 280 -27.43 -14.89 -31.66
CA GLU A 280 -26.79 -15.68 -32.73
C GLU A 280 -27.53 -15.49 -34.07
N GLU A 281 -28.86 -15.40 -34.06
CA GLU A 281 -29.64 -15.12 -35.27
C GLU A 281 -29.46 -13.66 -35.76
N GLU A 282 -29.32 -12.70 -34.84
CA GLU A 282 -28.99 -11.31 -35.16
C GLU A 282 -27.55 -11.17 -35.70
N LEU A 283 -26.59 -11.88 -35.11
CA LEU A 283 -25.21 -11.97 -35.61
C LEU A 283 -25.15 -12.64 -36.99
N ARG A 284 -25.96 -13.68 -37.22
CA ARG A 284 -26.02 -14.36 -38.52
C ARG A 284 -26.62 -13.47 -39.60
N LYS A 285 -27.63 -12.66 -39.28
CA LYS A 285 -28.14 -11.61 -40.19
C LYS A 285 -27.07 -10.57 -40.51
N GLN A 286 -26.32 -10.08 -39.50
CA GLN A 286 -25.21 -9.16 -39.72
C GLN A 286 -24.07 -9.79 -40.56
N GLN A 287 -23.77 -11.08 -40.38
CA GLN A 287 -22.82 -11.80 -41.23
C GLN A 287 -23.34 -12.00 -42.66
N GLU A 288 -24.63 -12.32 -42.86
CA GLU A 288 -25.25 -12.45 -44.17
C GLU A 288 -25.27 -11.10 -44.91
N GLU A 289 -25.60 -9.99 -44.23
CA GLU A 289 -25.51 -8.63 -44.77
C GLU A 289 -24.07 -8.21 -45.08
N PHE A 290 -23.12 -8.47 -44.18
CA PHE A 290 -21.71 -8.19 -44.40
C PHE A 290 -21.15 -8.99 -45.58
N ARG A 291 -21.51 -10.28 -45.70
CA ARG A 291 -21.11 -11.14 -46.81
C ARG A 291 -21.72 -10.69 -48.13
N ALA A 292 -22.99 -10.26 -48.14
CA ALA A 292 -23.61 -9.64 -49.31
C ALA A 292 -22.93 -8.32 -49.71
N SER A 293 -22.53 -7.48 -48.75
CA SER A 293 -21.76 -6.26 -49.05
C SER A 293 -20.36 -6.56 -49.59
N MET A 294 -19.70 -7.60 -49.07
CA MET A 294 -18.40 -8.07 -49.53
C MET A 294 -18.48 -8.65 -50.95
N GLU A 295 -19.51 -9.43 -51.27
CA GLU A 295 -19.73 -9.94 -52.64
C GLU A 295 -20.08 -8.80 -53.61
N ALA A 296 -20.88 -7.81 -53.20
CA ALA A 296 -21.15 -6.62 -54.00
C ALA A 296 -19.89 -5.77 -54.24
N GLU A 297 -19.02 -5.62 -53.25
CA GLU A 297 -17.76 -4.91 -53.39
C GLU A 297 -16.72 -5.71 -54.18
N ASN A 298 -16.66 -7.03 -54.01
CA ASN A 298 -15.73 -7.87 -54.76
C ASN A 298 -16.10 -7.93 -56.25
N ASN A 299 -17.40 -7.98 -56.58
CA ASN A 299 -17.89 -7.82 -57.96
C ASN A 299 -17.51 -6.45 -58.56
N ARG A 300 -17.56 -5.36 -57.78
CA ARG A 300 -17.02 -4.04 -58.20
C ARG A 300 -15.50 -4.07 -58.41
N ARG A 301 -14.75 -4.75 -57.53
CA ARG A 301 -13.29 -4.86 -57.62
C ARG A 301 -12.84 -5.77 -58.77
N GLU A 302 -13.59 -6.80 -59.13
CA GLU A 302 -13.31 -7.64 -60.31
C GLU A 302 -13.57 -6.89 -61.61
N GLN A 303 -14.65 -6.11 -61.69
CA GLN A 303 -14.87 -5.18 -62.82
C GLN A 303 -13.74 -4.14 -62.96
N GLN A 304 -13.08 -3.75 -61.86
CA GLN A 304 -11.90 -2.86 -61.90
C GLN A 304 -10.57 -3.60 -62.15
N LYS A 305 -10.44 -4.88 -61.78
CA LYS A 305 -9.21 -5.68 -61.97
C LYS A 305 -9.02 -6.24 -63.37
N ILE A 306 -10.06 -6.28 -64.21
CA ILE A 306 -9.92 -6.57 -65.65
C ILE A 306 -9.13 -5.45 -66.37
N ALA A 307 -8.95 -4.27 -65.75
CA ALA A 307 -8.32 -3.11 -66.39
C ALA A 307 -6.78 -2.98 -66.26
N ASN A 308 -6.10 -3.70 -65.35
CA ASN A 308 -4.63 -3.60 -65.17
C ASN A 308 -4.02 -4.86 -64.53
N GLY A 309 -2.88 -5.33 -65.02
CA GLY A 309 -2.25 -6.59 -64.59
C GLY A 309 -0.71 -6.57 -64.43
N ASN A 310 -0.19 -7.77 -64.11
CA ASN A 310 1.22 -8.21 -63.97
C ASN A 310 2.00 -7.96 -62.66
N ALA A 311 2.00 -9.01 -61.81
CA ALA A 311 3.13 -9.90 -61.48
C ALA A 311 4.55 -9.35 -61.15
N GLN A 312 5.15 -9.86 -60.06
CA GLN A 312 6.35 -10.73 -60.10
C GLN A 312 6.68 -11.40 -58.74
N GLN A 313 7.75 -12.22 -58.69
CA GLN A 313 7.90 -13.40 -57.82
C GLN A 313 9.35 -13.59 -57.31
N SER A 314 9.53 -14.32 -56.17
CA SER A 314 10.79 -14.98 -55.71
C SER A 314 11.93 -14.04 -55.21
N ALA A 315 12.95 -14.46 -54.42
CA ALA A 315 13.53 -15.79 -54.12
C ALA A 315 14.25 -15.86 -52.73
N VAL A 316 14.91 -16.99 -52.43
CA VAL A 316 15.53 -17.38 -51.13
C VAL A 316 17.04 -17.64 -51.26
N LEU A 317 17.88 -17.47 -50.21
CA LEU A 317 19.18 -18.18 -50.12
C LEU A 317 19.80 -18.36 -48.68
N VAL A 318 19.86 -19.62 -48.23
CA VAL A 318 20.99 -20.41 -47.63
C VAL A 318 21.79 -19.92 -46.38
N ILE A 319 22.45 -20.89 -45.69
CA ILE A 319 22.79 -20.99 -44.26
C ILE A 319 24.31 -20.90 -43.96
N GLY A 320 24.69 -20.49 -42.73
CA GLY A 320 26.03 -20.66 -42.13
C GLY A 320 25.98 -21.07 -40.63
N SER A 321 27.06 -21.69 -40.14
CA SER A 321 27.20 -22.46 -38.88
C SER A 321 26.82 -21.76 -37.54
N PRO A 322 26.38 -22.50 -36.51
CA PRO A 322 25.95 -21.91 -35.23
C PRO A 322 27.11 -21.74 -34.22
N THR A 323 27.63 -20.52 -34.11
CA THR A 323 27.97 -19.98 -32.79
C THR A 323 26.65 -19.75 -32.03
N PRO A 324 26.53 -19.99 -30.71
CA PRO A 324 25.31 -19.60 -29.99
C PRO A 324 25.14 -18.08 -30.06
N THR A 325 24.20 -17.64 -30.88
CA THR A 325 23.80 -16.24 -30.99
C THR A 325 23.06 -15.81 -29.71
N PRO A 326 23.23 -14.55 -29.26
CA PRO A 326 22.53 -14.01 -28.07
C PRO A 326 21.01 -14.25 -28.07
N HIS A 327 20.43 -14.33 -29.28
CA HIS A 327 19.03 -14.68 -29.53
C HIS A 327 18.54 -15.97 -28.84
N LYS A 328 19.40 -16.98 -28.62
CA LYS A 328 18.99 -18.23 -27.97
C LYS A 328 18.84 -18.09 -26.46
N GLU A 329 19.76 -17.38 -25.81
CA GLU A 329 19.71 -17.13 -24.36
C GLU A 329 18.45 -16.33 -24.01
N GLU A 330 18.16 -15.26 -24.75
CA GLU A 330 16.91 -14.51 -24.61
C GLU A 330 15.66 -15.37 -24.82
N GLN A 331 15.65 -16.25 -25.83
CA GLN A 331 14.48 -17.07 -26.14
C GLN A 331 14.20 -18.09 -25.01
N VAL A 332 15.25 -18.69 -24.46
CA VAL A 332 15.14 -19.64 -23.33
C VAL A 332 14.74 -18.90 -22.06
N GLN A 333 15.30 -17.72 -21.80
CA GLN A 333 14.91 -16.88 -20.68
C GLN A 333 13.43 -16.47 -20.78
N ARG A 334 12.92 -16.12 -21.97
CA ARG A 334 11.50 -15.84 -22.21
C ARG A 334 10.61 -17.07 -21.97
N ILE A 335 11.02 -18.26 -22.44
CA ILE A 335 10.26 -19.50 -22.22
C ILE A 335 10.18 -19.84 -20.73
N ALA A 336 11.33 -19.90 -20.03
CA ALA A 336 11.36 -20.15 -18.59
C ALA A 336 10.57 -19.10 -17.79
N THR A 337 10.73 -17.81 -18.12
CA THR A 337 10.00 -16.71 -17.46
C THR A 337 8.49 -16.81 -17.71
N SER A 338 8.04 -17.30 -18.87
CA SER A 338 6.60 -17.46 -19.15
C SER A 338 5.97 -18.65 -18.41
N GLN A 339 6.71 -19.75 -18.20
CA GLN A 339 6.24 -20.91 -17.42
C GLN A 339 6.29 -20.64 -15.91
N ILE A 340 7.34 -19.95 -15.44
CA ILE A 340 7.40 -19.48 -14.05
C ILE A 340 6.33 -18.41 -13.83
N GLY A 341 6.14 -17.50 -14.78
CA GLY A 341 5.08 -16.49 -14.76
C GLY A 341 3.68 -17.10 -14.62
N SER A 342 3.32 -18.10 -15.43
CA SER A 342 2.00 -18.73 -15.34
C SER A 342 1.77 -19.54 -14.05
N LEU A 343 2.84 -20.08 -13.44
CA LEU A 343 2.79 -20.70 -12.11
C LEU A 343 2.67 -19.66 -10.98
N LEU A 344 3.40 -18.54 -11.08
CA LEU A 344 3.32 -17.43 -10.13
C LEU A 344 1.99 -16.68 -10.22
N ASP A 345 1.41 -16.55 -11.42
CA ASP A 345 0.06 -16.00 -11.62
C ASP A 345 -0.97 -16.77 -10.80
N ALA A 346 -0.82 -18.08 -10.58
CA ALA A 346 -1.74 -18.86 -9.73
C ALA A 346 -1.69 -18.46 -8.23
N ILE A 347 -0.69 -17.69 -7.80
CA ILE A 347 -0.54 -17.18 -6.43
C ILE A 347 -1.25 -15.82 -6.33
N GLY A 348 -2.19 -15.70 -5.39
CA GLY A 348 -2.97 -14.45 -5.18
C GLY A 348 -4.35 -14.42 -5.82
N TYR A 349 -4.76 -15.46 -6.58
CA TYR A 349 -6.16 -15.62 -7.02
C TYR A 349 -6.98 -16.45 -6.02
N GLY A 350 -7.99 -15.84 -5.42
CA GLY A 350 -8.99 -16.49 -4.56
C GLY A 350 -9.74 -15.43 -3.75
N GLU A 351 -10.87 -15.80 -3.12
CA GLU A 351 -11.56 -14.87 -2.21
C GLU A 351 -10.68 -14.56 -1.00
N PRO A 352 -10.31 -13.27 -0.75
CA PRO A 352 -9.45 -12.93 0.38
C PRO A 352 -10.10 -13.31 1.70
N GLN A 353 -9.34 -13.97 2.57
CA GLN A 353 -9.84 -14.35 3.88
C GLN A 353 -9.55 -13.22 4.87
N TYR A 354 -10.55 -12.35 5.08
CA TYR A 354 -10.45 -11.30 6.09
C TYR A 354 -10.57 -11.87 7.51
N PRO A 355 -9.80 -11.35 8.48
CA PRO A 355 -9.96 -11.67 9.90
C PRO A 355 -11.28 -11.10 10.43
N GLU A 356 -11.77 -11.58 11.58
CA GLU A 356 -12.96 -11.02 12.22
C GLU A 356 -12.67 -9.70 12.92
N ALA A 357 -11.44 -9.54 13.41
CA ALA A 357 -10.97 -8.29 13.99
C ALA A 357 -9.46 -8.11 13.82
N VAL A 358 -9.01 -6.86 13.88
CA VAL A 358 -7.60 -6.51 13.88
C VAL A 358 -7.30 -5.59 15.05
N GLY A 359 -6.36 -5.99 15.90
CA GLY A 359 -5.73 -5.11 16.88
C GLY A 359 -4.43 -4.53 16.32
N PHE A 360 -4.13 -3.28 16.65
CA PHE A 360 -2.81 -2.68 16.43
C PHE A 360 -2.30 -2.07 17.73
N ALA A 361 -0.99 -2.00 17.89
CA ALA A 361 -0.35 -1.27 18.96
C ALA A 361 0.98 -0.64 18.51
N LEU A 362 1.36 0.43 19.21
CA LEU A 362 2.64 1.10 19.03
C LEU A 362 3.33 1.24 20.39
N SER A 363 4.58 0.78 20.42
CA SER A 363 5.55 0.99 21.51
C SER A 363 6.74 1.79 20.99
N LEU A 364 7.36 2.59 21.87
CA LEU A 364 8.74 3.04 21.67
C LEU A 364 9.58 2.45 22.78
N ASP A 365 10.61 1.69 22.41
CA ASP A 365 11.55 1.08 23.35
C ASP A 365 12.97 1.54 23.00
N GLY A 366 13.63 2.24 23.92
CA GLY A 366 14.94 2.84 23.70
C GLY A 366 15.03 3.67 22.42
N ASN A 367 15.73 3.11 21.42
CA ASN A 367 15.96 3.70 20.10
C ASN A 367 15.02 3.18 18.99
N GLU A 368 14.06 2.30 19.28
CA GLU A 368 13.22 1.65 18.27
C GLU A 368 11.74 2.05 18.40
N TYR A 369 11.06 2.11 17.26
CA TYR A 369 9.60 2.03 17.14
C TYR A 369 9.20 0.58 16.96
N ILE A 370 8.32 0.06 17.80
CA ILE A 370 7.79 -1.31 17.70
C ILE A 370 6.31 -1.21 17.33
N LEU A 371 6.01 -1.53 16.07
CA LEU A 371 4.64 -1.65 15.57
C LEU A 371 4.20 -3.10 15.70
N ARG A 372 3.07 -3.33 16.39
CA ARG A 372 2.45 -4.65 16.52
C ARG A 372 1.08 -4.64 15.88
N ALA A 373 0.72 -5.71 15.20
CA ALA A 373 -0.64 -5.99 14.76
C ALA A 373 -1.01 -7.42 15.14
N ILE A 374 -2.29 -7.66 15.45
CA ILE A 374 -2.83 -8.99 15.71
C ILE A 374 -4.10 -9.16 14.90
N LEU A 375 -4.12 -10.15 14.01
CA LEU A 375 -5.29 -10.50 13.21
C LEU A 375 -5.98 -11.67 13.90
N VAL A 376 -7.22 -11.46 14.32
CA VAL A 376 -8.02 -12.46 15.02
C VAL A 376 -8.88 -13.18 13.99
N ASP A 377 -8.56 -14.45 13.75
CA ASP A 377 -9.20 -15.28 12.74
C ASP A 377 -10.43 -16.01 13.30
N LYS A 378 -11.28 -16.53 12.40
CA LYS A 378 -12.41 -17.40 12.77
C LYS A 378 -11.86 -18.67 13.42
N PRO A 379 -12.54 -19.29 14.41
CA PRO A 379 -12.07 -20.53 15.03
C PRO A 379 -11.77 -21.67 14.04
N ASP A 380 -12.53 -21.76 12.94
CA ASP A 380 -12.37 -22.75 11.87
C ASP A 380 -11.58 -22.22 10.65
N ALA A 381 -10.93 -21.06 10.79
CA ALA A 381 -10.11 -20.47 9.73
C ALA A 381 -8.88 -21.33 9.42
N LYS A 382 -8.54 -21.42 8.13
CA LYS A 382 -7.20 -21.83 7.74
C LYS A 382 -6.19 -20.79 8.19
N LYS A 383 -5.03 -21.24 8.69
CA LYS A 383 -3.93 -20.34 9.06
C LYS A 383 -3.16 -19.92 7.81
N VAL A 384 -3.33 -18.67 7.42
CA VAL A 384 -2.68 -18.07 6.26
C VAL A 384 -1.58 -17.14 6.75
N LEU A 385 -0.41 -17.17 6.11
CA LEU A 385 0.69 -16.25 6.45
C LEU A 385 0.34 -14.78 6.13
N ILE A 386 -0.47 -14.59 5.09
CA ILE A 386 -0.88 -13.30 4.53
C ILE A 386 -2.36 -13.41 4.13
N PRO A 387 -3.32 -12.73 4.79
CA PRO A 387 -4.76 -12.96 4.60
C PRO A 387 -5.27 -12.67 3.17
N PHE A 388 -4.56 -11.81 2.43
CA PHE A 388 -4.85 -11.47 1.03
C PHE A 388 -4.17 -12.39 -0.01
N ILE A 389 -3.44 -13.42 0.43
CA ILE A 389 -2.91 -14.49 -0.43
C ILE A 389 -3.31 -15.86 0.17
N PRO A 390 -4.61 -16.22 0.18
CA PRO A 390 -5.11 -17.39 0.92
C PRO A 390 -4.61 -18.75 0.41
N GLN A 391 -3.90 -18.79 -0.72
CA GLN A 391 -3.21 -19.97 -1.23
C GLN A 391 -1.97 -20.29 -0.39
N LEU A 392 -1.28 -19.28 0.17
CA LEU A 392 -0.05 -19.45 0.96
C LEU A 392 -0.38 -19.90 2.39
N GLN A 393 -0.48 -21.21 2.57
CA GLN A 393 -0.75 -21.84 3.85
C GLN A 393 0.52 -21.85 4.71
N SER A 394 0.42 -21.37 5.95
CA SER A 394 1.58 -21.32 6.85
C SER A 394 2.01 -22.71 7.30
N GLY A 395 3.31 -23.01 7.22
CA GLY A 395 3.89 -24.24 7.75
C GLY A 395 4.14 -24.20 9.27
N PRO A 396 4.94 -25.13 9.83
CA PRO A 396 5.37 -25.07 11.22
C PRO A 396 6.31 -23.88 11.47
N PRO A 397 6.51 -23.40 12.72
CA PRO A 397 7.42 -22.28 13.01
C PRO A 397 8.85 -22.51 12.49
N ILE A 398 9.47 -21.46 11.94
CA ILE A 398 10.84 -21.51 11.45
C ILE A 398 11.86 -21.48 12.59
N THR A 399 12.95 -22.22 12.41
CA THR A 399 14.21 -22.12 13.17
C THR A 399 15.14 -21.01 12.62
N ALA A 400 14.79 -20.44 11.47
CA ALA A 400 15.59 -19.48 10.69
C ALA A 400 16.92 -20.08 10.19
N ASP A 401 16.89 -21.33 9.75
CA ASP A 401 18.08 -22.07 9.34
C ASP A 401 18.64 -21.57 8.01
N ALA A 402 17.85 -20.86 7.18
CA ALA A 402 18.36 -20.19 5.98
C ALA A 402 19.51 -19.21 6.30
N ALA A 403 19.47 -18.56 7.47
CA ALA A 403 20.54 -17.68 7.92
C ALA A 403 21.83 -18.42 8.32
N SER A 404 21.78 -19.73 8.56
CA SER A 404 22.98 -20.55 8.79
C SER A 404 23.83 -20.78 7.54
N VAL A 405 23.24 -20.58 6.36
CA VAL A 405 23.87 -20.80 5.05
C VAL A 405 24.26 -19.47 4.37
N LEU A 406 23.45 -18.42 4.56
CA LEU A 406 23.69 -17.10 3.98
C LEU A 406 24.98 -16.43 4.49
N PRO A 407 25.70 -15.64 3.67
CA PRO A 407 26.85 -14.84 4.10
C PRO A 407 26.53 -13.85 5.23
N ASP A 408 27.49 -13.58 6.10
CA ASP A 408 27.37 -12.65 7.23
C ASP A 408 27.10 -11.20 6.82
N ASP A 409 27.57 -10.80 5.64
CA ASP A 409 27.35 -9.51 4.99
C ASP A 409 26.10 -9.46 4.09
N THR A 410 25.09 -10.28 4.38
CA THR A 410 23.77 -10.24 3.72
C THR A 410 22.98 -9.00 4.12
N ASP A 411 22.64 -8.15 3.13
CA ASP A 411 21.90 -6.90 3.35
C ASP A 411 20.43 -7.09 3.71
N VAL A 412 19.73 -7.99 3.02
CA VAL A 412 18.31 -8.27 3.24
C VAL A 412 18.09 -9.77 3.26
N LEU A 413 17.27 -10.24 4.22
CA LEU A 413 16.73 -11.59 4.29
C LEU A 413 15.21 -11.50 4.46
N VAL A 414 14.47 -12.20 3.62
CA VAL A 414 13.06 -12.55 3.80
C VAL A 414 13.00 -14.08 3.94
N SER A 415 12.38 -14.60 5.00
CA SER A 415 12.23 -16.05 5.21
C SER A 415 10.83 -16.37 5.72
N ALA A 416 10.23 -17.44 5.25
CA ALA A 416 8.88 -17.87 5.64
C ALA A 416 8.72 -19.39 5.61
N SER A 417 7.91 -19.91 6.54
CA SER A 417 7.45 -21.30 6.53
C SER A 417 6.15 -21.43 5.77
N ILE A 418 6.18 -22.19 4.69
CA ILE A 418 5.05 -22.45 3.81
C ILE A 418 4.79 -23.95 3.81
N ASP A 419 3.57 -24.36 4.14
CA ASP A 419 3.14 -25.74 3.88
C ASP A 419 2.95 -25.88 2.37
N LEU A 420 4.01 -26.33 1.68
CA LEU A 420 4.02 -26.44 0.22
C LEU A 420 2.96 -27.41 -0.28
N THR A 421 2.60 -28.44 0.50
CA THR A 421 1.61 -29.45 0.11
C THR A 421 0.20 -28.86 0.15
N GLN A 422 -0.17 -28.17 1.23
CA GLN A 422 -1.46 -27.50 1.34
C GLN A 422 -1.56 -26.31 0.38
N THR A 423 -0.46 -25.60 0.15
CA THR A 423 -0.35 -24.48 -0.81
C THR A 423 -0.57 -24.98 -2.24
N TYR A 424 0.07 -26.08 -2.64
CA TYR A 424 -0.13 -26.74 -3.94
C TYR A 424 -1.59 -27.16 -4.15
N GLU A 425 -2.21 -27.84 -3.18
CA GLU A 425 -3.61 -28.23 -3.26
C GLU A 425 -4.56 -27.02 -3.31
N GLY A 426 -4.22 -25.92 -2.64
CA GLY A 426 -4.92 -24.64 -2.74
C GLY A 426 -4.89 -24.06 -4.16
N MET A 427 -3.69 -23.92 -4.74
CA MET A 427 -3.52 -23.41 -6.11
C MET A 427 -4.20 -24.31 -7.15
N ARG A 428 -4.07 -25.63 -7.03
CA ARG A 428 -4.70 -26.60 -7.94
C ARG A 428 -6.22 -26.52 -7.90
N LYS A 429 -6.81 -26.36 -6.71
CA LYS A 429 -8.25 -26.15 -6.54
C LYS A 429 -8.73 -24.86 -7.20
N GLU A 430 -7.97 -23.76 -7.06
CA GLU A 430 -8.32 -22.50 -7.71
C GLU A 430 -8.22 -22.58 -9.24
N ALA A 431 -7.17 -23.23 -9.77
CA ALA A 431 -7.03 -23.49 -11.19
C ALA A 431 -8.23 -24.28 -11.74
N GLU A 432 -8.72 -25.29 -11.00
CA GLU A 432 -9.93 -26.04 -11.35
C GLU A 432 -11.20 -25.17 -11.31
N ILE A 433 -11.35 -24.28 -10.31
CA ILE A 433 -12.47 -23.33 -10.22
C ILE A 433 -12.46 -22.38 -11.42
N ARG A 434 -11.30 -21.82 -11.79
CA ARG A 434 -11.13 -20.93 -12.95
C ARG A 434 -11.35 -21.65 -14.28
N ALA A 435 -10.97 -22.92 -14.40
CA ALA A 435 -11.25 -23.73 -15.59
C ALA A 435 -12.75 -23.97 -15.79
N LYS A 436 -13.52 -24.10 -14.69
CA LYS A 436 -14.99 -24.22 -14.72
C LYS A 436 -15.70 -22.88 -14.91
N ASN A 437 -15.14 -21.80 -14.36
CA ASN A 437 -15.67 -20.43 -14.41
C ASN A 437 -14.64 -19.48 -15.03
N PRO A 438 -14.38 -19.54 -16.35
CA PRO A 438 -13.44 -18.61 -16.99
C PRO A 438 -13.95 -17.17 -16.85
N PRO A 439 -13.06 -16.19 -16.60
CA PRO A 439 -13.47 -14.79 -16.52
C PRO A 439 -14.12 -14.35 -17.85
N PRO A 440 -15.11 -13.42 -17.82
CA PRO A 440 -15.74 -12.93 -19.03
C PRO A 440 -14.69 -12.38 -19.99
N LYS A 441 -14.79 -12.72 -21.28
CA LYS A 441 -13.80 -12.36 -22.31
C LYS A 441 -13.45 -10.88 -22.22
N THR A 442 -12.21 -10.56 -21.89
CA THR A 442 -11.73 -9.18 -21.81
C THR A 442 -11.76 -8.57 -23.20
N LEU A 443 -12.77 -7.74 -23.46
CA LEU A 443 -12.84 -6.95 -24.69
C LEU A 443 -11.80 -5.84 -24.61
N TYR A 444 -10.83 -5.84 -25.52
CA TYR A 444 -9.91 -4.74 -25.71
C TYR A 444 -10.05 -4.17 -27.11
N THR A 445 -9.91 -2.85 -27.21
CA THR A 445 -10.10 -2.12 -28.46
C THR A 445 -8.75 -1.92 -29.14
N VAL A 446 -8.61 -2.51 -30.32
CA VAL A 446 -7.40 -2.40 -31.15
C VAL A 446 -7.64 -1.33 -32.22
N TYR A 447 -6.75 -0.34 -32.28
CA TYR A 447 -6.74 0.61 -33.38
C TYR A 447 -6.17 -0.08 -34.61
N ASN A 448 -7.03 -0.38 -35.60
CA ASN A 448 -6.65 -1.05 -36.84
C ASN A 448 -7.23 -0.26 -38.02
N ASN A 449 -6.37 0.09 -38.99
CA ASN A 449 -6.73 0.85 -40.20
C ASN A 449 -7.56 2.12 -39.94
N GLY A 450 -7.24 2.87 -38.88
CA GLY A 450 -7.89 4.14 -38.55
C GLY A 450 -9.25 4.02 -37.84
N ALA A 451 -9.72 2.81 -37.55
CA ALA A 451 -10.94 2.56 -36.79
C ALA A 451 -10.66 1.86 -35.44
N LEU A 452 -11.50 2.16 -34.45
CA LEU A 452 -11.54 1.47 -33.16
C LEU A 452 -12.28 0.13 -33.37
N ASN A 453 -11.56 -1.00 -33.34
CA ASN A 453 -12.16 -2.32 -33.47
C ASN A 453 -12.10 -3.06 -32.13
N THR A 454 -13.25 -3.41 -31.58
CA THR A 454 -13.33 -4.25 -30.37
C THR A 454 -13.10 -5.70 -30.77
N VAL A 455 -11.99 -6.30 -30.34
CA VAL A 455 -11.67 -7.70 -30.64
C VAL A 455 -11.87 -8.53 -29.39
N ALA A 456 -12.76 -9.51 -29.46
CA ALA A 456 -12.84 -10.55 -28.44
C ALA A 456 -11.72 -11.57 -28.70
N MET A 457 -10.79 -11.73 -27.75
CA MET A 457 -9.84 -12.83 -27.84
C MET A 457 -10.58 -14.15 -27.69
N GLU A 458 -10.35 -15.09 -28.60
CA GLU A 458 -10.79 -16.47 -28.41
C GLU A 458 -9.93 -17.08 -27.31
N THR A 459 -10.55 -17.38 -26.16
CA THR A 459 -9.95 -18.23 -25.14
C THR A 459 -9.75 -19.62 -25.77
N PRO A 460 -8.52 -20.17 -25.81
CA PRO A 460 -8.29 -21.51 -26.32
C PRO A 460 -9.12 -22.53 -25.54
N GLU A 461 -9.66 -23.53 -26.23
CA GLU A 461 -10.38 -24.65 -25.61
C GLU A 461 -9.55 -25.26 -24.50
N THR A 462 -10.20 -25.54 -23.35
CA THR A 462 -9.68 -26.17 -22.12
C THR A 462 -8.20 -26.56 -22.17
N GLN A 463 -7.31 -25.58 -21.99
CA GLN A 463 -5.90 -25.88 -21.83
C GLN A 463 -5.71 -26.76 -20.58
N PRO A 464 -4.87 -27.81 -20.63
CA PRO A 464 -4.57 -28.60 -19.44
C PRO A 464 -3.98 -27.70 -18.36
N ASP A 465 -4.38 -27.95 -17.10
CA ASP A 465 -3.87 -27.24 -15.92
C ASP A 465 -2.34 -27.14 -15.94
N VAL A 466 -1.80 -25.98 -15.57
CA VAL A 466 -0.37 -25.64 -15.67
C VAL A 466 0.48 -26.63 -14.89
N PHE A 467 0.01 -27.07 -13.71
CA PHE A 467 0.67 -28.12 -12.93
C PHE A 467 0.69 -29.47 -13.66
N THR A 468 -0.39 -29.83 -14.35
CA THR A 468 -0.45 -31.06 -15.17
C THR A 468 0.46 -30.98 -16.39
N GLN A 469 0.62 -29.80 -17.01
CA GLN A 469 1.59 -29.59 -18.08
C GLN A 469 3.03 -29.75 -17.58
N PHE A 470 3.33 -29.15 -16.42
CA PHE A 470 4.64 -29.28 -15.76
C PHE A 470 4.94 -30.74 -15.41
N GLU A 471 4.06 -31.45 -14.68
CA GLU A 471 4.24 -32.87 -14.33
C GLU A 471 4.47 -33.75 -15.56
N LYS A 472 3.73 -33.50 -16.64
CA LYS A 472 3.88 -34.26 -17.89
C LYS A 472 5.24 -34.03 -18.57
N LYS A 473 5.79 -32.83 -18.50
CA LYS A 473 7.13 -32.50 -19.04
C LYS A 473 8.25 -33.01 -18.13
N ALA A 474 8.10 -32.81 -16.82
CA ALA A 474 9.08 -33.19 -15.82
C ALA A 474 9.15 -34.70 -15.59
N GLY A 475 8.08 -35.45 -15.87
CA GLY A 475 8.04 -36.90 -15.71
C GLY A 475 7.88 -37.39 -14.26
N PHE A 476 7.55 -36.50 -13.32
CA PHE A 476 7.27 -36.82 -11.92
C PHE A 476 5.99 -36.12 -11.41
N LYS A 477 5.50 -36.51 -10.23
CA LYS A 477 4.37 -35.89 -9.54
C LYS A 477 4.82 -34.85 -8.55
N ILE A 478 4.34 -33.61 -8.69
CA ILE A 478 4.78 -32.48 -7.85
C ILE A 478 4.55 -32.84 -6.38
N LYS A 479 3.33 -33.28 -6.05
CA LYS A 479 2.93 -33.61 -4.68
C LYS A 479 3.72 -34.77 -4.07
N ASP A 480 3.80 -35.88 -4.80
CA ASP A 480 4.24 -37.16 -4.24
C ASP A 480 5.78 -37.30 -4.30
N ASP A 481 6.43 -36.77 -5.35
CA ASP A 481 7.87 -36.88 -5.56
C ASP A 481 8.65 -35.64 -5.11
N LEU A 482 8.19 -34.43 -5.45
CA LEU A 482 8.94 -33.18 -5.16
C LEU A 482 8.61 -32.62 -3.77
N LEU A 483 7.33 -32.41 -3.44
CA LEU A 483 6.94 -31.77 -2.17
C LEU A 483 7.20 -32.66 -0.95
N SER A 484 7.31 -33.98 -1.14
CA SER A 484 7.68 -34.94 -0.09
C SER A 484 9.13 -34.78 0.37
N VAL A 485 10.03 -34.34 -0.51
CA VAL A 485 11.48 -34.20 -0.25
C VAL A 485 11.93 -32.77 0.06
N LEU A 486 11.07 -31.77 -0.13
CA LEU A 486 11.30 -30.38 0.28
C LEU A 486 10.91 -30.14 1.74
N GLY A 487 11.56 -29.18 2.39
CA GLY A 487 11.18 -28.64 3.70
C GLY A 487 10.00 -27.65 3.61
N ASN A 488 9.89 -26.78 4.61
CA ASN A 488 8.86 -25.73 4.64
C ASN A 488 9.47 -24.31 4.62
N GLU A 489 10.73 -24.11 5.03
CA GLU A 489 11.39 -22.79 4.95
C GLU A 489 11.77 -22.45 3.50
N ILE A 490 11.23 -21.34 2.99
CA ILE A 490 11.70 -20.66 1.79
C ILE A 490 12.26 -19.30 2.19
N ALA A 491 13.43 -18.95 1.64
CA ALA A 491 14.05 -17.66 1.88
C ALA A 491 14.54 -16.99 0.60
N LEU A 492 14.45 -15.67 0.58
CA LEU A 492 15.01 -14.77 -0.44
C LEU A 492 15.97 -13.81 0.25
N ALA A 493 17.18 -13.67 -0.28
CA ALA A 493 18.19 -12.78 0.27
C ALA A 493 18.99 -12.06 -0.80
N GLY A 494 19.66 -10.97 -0.44
CA GLY A 494 20.56 -10.23 -1.32
C GLY A 494 20.63 -8.75 -0.99
N SER A 495 21.15 -7.96 -1.93
CA SER A 495 21.12 -6.50 -1.84
C SER A 495 19.72 -5.94 -2.08
N LEU A 496 19.44 -4.75 -1.56
CA LEU A 496 18.20 -4.03 -1.87
C LEU A 496 18.01 -3.86 -3.39
N LYS A 497 19.08 -3.57 -4.13
CA LYS A 497 19.09 -3.41 -5.60
C LYS A 497 18.57 -4.68 -6.29
N THR A 498 19.15 -5.84 -5.96
CA THR A 498 18.76 -7.14 -6.53
C THR A 498 17.30 -7.50 -6.23
N LEU A 499 16.79 -7.18 -5.04
CA LEU A 499 15.39 -7.46 -4.68
C LEU A 499 14.40 -6.49 -5.35
N GLN A 500 14.74 -5.19 -5.43
CA GLN A 500 13.95 -4.20 -6.17
C GLN A 500 13.83 -4.56 -7.65
N SER A 501 14.94 -4.97 -8.29
CA SER A 501 14.95 -5.40 -9.69
C SER A 501 14.20 -6.71 -9.95
N PHE A 502 14.20 -7.65 -9.00
CA PHE A 502 13.55 -8.96 -9.17
C PHE A 502 12.03 -8.92 -8.93
N GLY A 503 11.56 -8.15 -7.94
CA GLY A 503 10.15 -8.15 -7.53
C GLY A 503 9.31 -6.96 -8.00
N GLY A 504 9.90 -5.97 -8.68
CA GLY A 504 9.22 -4.69 -9.01
C GLY A 504 8.84 -3.85 -7.77
N MET A 505 9.22 -4.30 -6.57
CA MET A 505 8.90 -3.66 -5.30
C MET A 505 9.78 -2.43 -5.09
N ASN A 506 9.33 -1.27 -5.57
CA ASN A 506 9.94 0.01 -5.23
C ASN A 506 9.65 0.37 -3.76
N LEU A 507 10.54 -0.04 -2.86
CA LEU A 507 10.47 0.26 -1.42
C LEU A 507 10.79 1.73 -1.07
N GLY A 508 10.95 2.62 -2.04
CA GLY A 508 11.19 4.06 -1.82
C GLY A 508 12.57 4.41 -1.24
N MET A 509 13.41 3.42 -0.95
CA MET A 509 14.79 3.60 -0.51
C MET A 509 15.75 3.55 -1.71
N PRO A 510 16.66 4.54 -1.87
CA PRO A 510 17.72 4.48 -2.87
C PRO A 510 18.66 3.29 -2.61
N ALA A 511 19.02 2.58 -3.68
CA ALA A 511 19.99 1.50 -3.61
C ALA A 511 21.37 2.02 -3.17
N SER A 512 21.92 1.45 -2.11
CA SER A 512 23.30 1.72 -1.67
C SER A 512 24.30 1.33 -2.77
N SER A 513 25.32 2.16 -2.97
CA SER A 513 26.38 1.94 -3.96
C SER A 513 27.77 2.04 -3.31
N LYS A 514 28.13 1.08 -2.44
CA LYS A 514 29.54 0.88 -2.04
C LYS A 514 29.89 -0.49 -1.47
N LYS A 515 31.13 -0.93 -1.78
CA LYS A 515 31.85 -2.06 -1.15
C LYS A 515 32.06 -1.80 0.37
N PRO A 516 32.22 -2.85 1.19
CA PRO A 516 32.57 -2.71 2.61
C PRO A 516 33.90 -1.95 2.80
N ALA A 517 33.90 -1.02 3.75
CA ALA A 517 35.05 -0.22 4.11
C ALA A 517 35.85 -0.90 5.22
N ASP A 518 36.73 -1.84 4.85
CA ASP A 518 37.85 -2.32 5.70
C ASP A 518 38.94 -3.09 4.93
N SER A 519 38.81 -3.28 3.61
CA SER A 519 39.91 -3.83 2.80
C SER A 519 40.96 -2.75 2.52
N PRO A 520 42.26 -2.97 2.83
CA PRO A 520 43.31 -2.02 2.48
C PRO A 520 43.40 -1.84 0.97
N ALA A 521 43.65 -0.61 0.52
CA ALA A 521 43.58 -0.22 -0.88
C ALA A 521 44.72 -0.79 -1.73
N ASN A 522 44.62 -2.07 -2.12
CA ASN A 522 45.39 -2.62 -3.22
C ASN A 522 44.73 -2.26 -4.56
N THR A 523 45.53 -1.72 -5.47
CA THR A 523 45.07 -1.12 -6.75
C THR A 523 44.65 -2.11 -7.83
N ASP A 524 44.70 -3.42 -7.55
CA ASP A 524 44.37 -4.50 -8.51
C ASP A 524 42.96 -5.09 -8.31
N ASP A 525 42.13 -4.51 -7.45
CA ASP A 525 40.80 -5.03 -7.07
C ASP A 525 39.72 -4.72 -8.13
N ALA A 526 40.01 -5.15 -9.37
CA ALA A 526 39.18 -5.01 -10.56
C ALA A 526 37.76 -5.55 -10.31
N LYS A 527 36.76 -4.73 -10.71
CA LYS A 527 35.31 -5.02 -10.73
C LYS A 527 34.90 -6.39 -10.18
N LYS A 528 34.67 -6.50 -8.85
CA LYS A 528 33.81 -7.58 -8.33
C LYS A 528 32.48 -7.49 -9.10
N PRO A 529 32.00 -8.58 -9.74
CA PRO A 529 30.73 -8.54 -10.44
C PRO A 529 29.62 -8.20 -9.43
N GLU A 530 28.85 -7.15 -9.71
CA GLU A 530 27.59 -6.93 -9.02
C GLU A 530 26.68 -8.12 -9.32
N SER A 531 26.16 -8.76 -8.28
CA SER A 531 25.16 -9.82 -8.44
C SER A 531 23.91 -9.25 -9.12
N THR A 532 23.38 -10.00 -10.08
CA THR A 532 22.18 -9.63 -10.84
C THR A 532 20.93 -10.37 -10.39
N LEU A 533 21.08 -11.46 -9.63
CA LEU A 533 20.00 -12.30 -9.14
C LEU A 533 20.01 -12.36 -7.61
N PRO A 534 18.86 -12.33 -6.93
CA PRO A 534 18.81 -12.64 -5.50
C PRO A 534 19.24 -14.09 -5.24
N ILE A 535 19.48 -14.39 -3.96
CA ILE A 535 19.71 -15.74 -3.46
C ILE A 535 18.35 -16.31 -3.06
N LEU A 536 17.88 -17.33 -3.77
CA LEU A 536 16.73 -18.15 -3.38
C LEU A 536 17.25 -19.38 -2.63
N LEU A 537 16.68 -19.64 -1.45
CA LEU A 537 16.91 -20.85 -0.67
C LEU A 537 15.57 -21.58 -0.50
N ILE A 538 15.58 -22.88 -0.75
CA ILE A 538 14.45 -23.77 -0.46
C ILE A 538 14.99 -24.89 0.44
N GLU A 539 14.38 -25.08 1.61
CA GLU A 539 14.74 -26.14 2.54
C GLU A 539 14.53 -27.52 1.90
N ILE A 540 15.39 -28.48 2.22
CA ILE A 540 15.36 -29.86 1.71
C ILE A 540 15.41 -30.87 2.86
N LYS A 541 14.52 -31.87 2.81
CA LYS A 541 14.47 -33.01 3.74
C LYS A 541 15.36 -34.17 3.27
N ASP A 542 15.41 -34.42 1.96
CA ASP A 542 16.25 -35.45 1.34
C ASP A 542 17.07 -34.86 0.19
N ARG A 543 18.36 -34.61 0.48
CA ARG A 543 19.32 -34.03 -0.48
C ARG A 543 19.52 -34.92 -1.71
N ASP A 544 19.56 -36.23 -1.54
CA ASP A 544 19.88 -37.16 -2.62
C ASP A 544 18.67 -37.46 -3.51
N ALA A 545 17.45 -37.39 -2.96
CA ALA A 545 16.23 -37.41 -3.75
C ALA A 545 16.05 -36.09 -4.54
N VAL A 546 16.20 -34.92 -3.91
CA VAL A 546 16.12 -33.62 -4.61
C VAL A 546 17.18 -33.55 -5.71
N ARG A 547 18.43 -33.97 -5.45
CA ARG A 547 19.51 -34.03 -6.46
C ARG A 547 19.13 -34.84 -7.70
N LYS A 548 18.38 -35.94 -7.54
CA LYS A 548 17.88 -36.77 -8.67
C LYS A 548 16.71 -36.10 -9.41
N LEU A 549 15.87 -35.33 -8.71
CA LEU A 549 14.74 -34.62 -9.30
C LEU A 549 15.14 -33.31 -9.99
N MET A 550 16.22 -32.64 -9.58
CA MET A 550 16.61 -31.33 -10.14
C MET A 550 16.71 -31.29 -11.68
N PRO A 551 17.32 -32.27 -12.38
CA PRO A 551 17.32 -32.30 -13.85
C PRO A 551 15.90 -32.28 -14.44
N HIS A 552 14.99 -33.06 -13.85
CA HIS A 552 13.59 -33.15 -14.25
C HIS A 552 12.78 -31.90 -13.91
N VAL A 553 13.08 -31.22 -12.78
CA VAL A 553 12.49 -29.92 -12.45
C VAL A 553 12.84 -28.90 -13.54
N LEU A 554 14.11 -28.87 -13.97
CA LEU A 554 14.59 -27.98 -15.02
C LEU A 554 14.02 -28.34 -16.41
N GLU A 555 13.80 -29.62 -16.69
CA GLU A 555 13.07 -30.09 -17.87
C GLU A 555 11.62 -29.62 -17.86
N GLY A 556 10.92 -29.76 -16.72
CA GLY A 556 9.55 -29.26 -16.51
C GLY A 556 9.41 -27.74 -16.72
N LEU A 557 10.41 -26.96 -16.29
CA LEU A 557 10.49 -25.51 -16.53
C LEU A 557 10.87 -25.13 -17.98
N GLY A 558 11.16 -26.09 -18.86
CA GLY A 558 11.61 -25.85 -20.24
C GLY A 558 13.07 -25.43 -20.37
N ILE A 559 13.85 -25.50 -19.28
CA ILE A 559 15.29 -25.18 -19.25
C ILE A 559 16.11 -26.36 -19.81
N GLY A 560 15.64 -27.61 -19.62
CA GLY A 560 16.28 -28.80 -20.17
C GLY A 560 16.29 -28.89 -21.70
N GLU A 561 15.21 -28.45 -22.36
CA GLU A 561 15.06 -28.48 -23.83
C GLU A 561 16.06 -27.56 -24.57
N ALA A 562 16.67 -26.62 -23.85
CA ALA A 562 17.48 -25.55 -24.42
C ALA A 562 18.91 -25.96 -24.85
N ASN A 563 19.35 -27.20 -24.60
CA ASN A 563 20.75 -27.64 -24.77
C ASN A 563 21.77 -26.72 -24.04
N LEU A 564 21.37 -26.13 -22.91
CA LEU A 564 22.27 -25.34 -22.07
C LEU A 564 23.34 -26.27 -21.49
N LEU A 565 24.60 -25.94 -21.72
CA LEU A 565 25.72 -26.69 -21.16
C LEU A 565 25.79 -26.45 -19.65
N ALA A 566 25.27 -27.42 -18.89
CA ALA A 566 25.47 -27.50 -17.45
C ALA A 566 26.95 -27.78 -17.16
N GLN A 567 27.60 -26.88 -16.43
CA GLN A 567 28.97 -27.04 -15.95
C GLN A 567 28.93 -27.33 -14.46
N THR A 568 29.32 -28.54 -14.06
CA THR A 568 29.48 -28.90 -12.66
C THR A 568 30.86 -28.46 -12.17
N GLU A 569 30.88 -27.59 -11.16
CA GLU A 569 32.08 -27.17 -10.44
C GLU A 569 32.03 -27.80 -9.05
N LYS A 570 33.09 -28.53 -8.67
CA LYS A 570 33.24 -29.07 -7.31
C LYS A 570 34.12 -28.14 -6.49
N ARG A 571 33.61 -27.69 -5.35
CA ARG A 571 34.29 -26.80 -4.41
C ARG A 571 34.24 -27.44 -3.02
N GLU A 572 35.41 -27.93 -2.59
CA GLU A 572 35.52 -28.88 -1.47
C GLU A 572 34.51 -30.04 -1.62
N ASP A 573 33.65 -30.29 -0.64
CA ASP A 573 32.62 -31.33 -0.67
C ASP A 573 31.26 -30.84 -1.21
N THR A 574 31.20 -29.62 -1.75
CA THR A 574 29.98 -29.07 -2.37
C THR A 574 30.08 -29.06 -3.90
N GLU A 575 29.07 -29.62 -4.54
CA GLU A 575 28.88 -29.55 -5.99
C GLU A 575 27.94 -28.39 -6.32
N MET A 576 28.39 -27.52 -7.23
CA MET A 576 27.61 -26.45 -7.85
C MET A 576 27.38 -26.78 -9.31
N VAL A 577 26.17 -26.59 -9.82
CA VAL A 577 25.84 -26.75 -11.25
C VAL A 577 25.48 -25.39 -11.84
N ASN A 578 26.25 -24.95 -12.82
CA ASN A 578 26.09 -23.67 -13.52
C ASN A 578 25.47 -23.88 -14.91
N TYR A 579 24.35 -23.23 -15.20
CA TYR A 579 23.63 -23.33 -16.46
C TYR A 579 23.98 -22.15 -17.37
N ALA A 580 25.06 -22.32 -18.14
CA ALA A 580 25.55 -21.35 -19.12
C ALA A 580 25.71 -19.90 -18.61
N GLY A 581 25.90 -19.70 -17.30
CA GLY A 581 25.98 -18.37 -16.68
C GLY A 581 24.63 -17.66 -16.46
N ILE A 582 23.50 -18.26 -16.84
CA ILE A 582 22.16 -17.71 -16.61
C ILE A 582 21.82 -17.77 -15.11
N PHE A 583 22.07 -18.93 -14.50
CA PHE A 583 21.98 -19.15 -13.05
C PHE A 583 22.85 -20.37 -12.68
N ALA A 584 23.09 -20.54 -11.39
CA ALA A 584 23.67 -21.75 -10.81
C ALA A 584 22.83 -22.21 -9.61
N TYR A 585 22.97 -23.48 -9.25
CA TYR A 585 22.48 -23.99 -7.96
C TYR A 585 23.53 -24.84 -7.26
N ALA A 586 23.45 -24.90 -5.93
CA ALA A 586 24.24 -25.81 -5.10
C ALA A 586 23.42 -26.28 -3.89
N PHE A 587 23.81 -27.43 -3.32
CA PHE A 587 23.22 -27.94 -2.08
C PHE A 587 24.12 -27.60 -0.90
N VAL A 588 23.72 -26.64 -0.07
CA VAL A 588 24.50 -26.10 1.05
C VAL A 588 23.69 -26.22 2.34
N GLY A 589 24.22 -26.93 3.33
CA GLY A 589 23.45 -27.32 4.51
C GLY A 589 22.18 -28.10 4.12
N ASN A 590 21.05 -27.73 4.73
CA ASN A 590 19.72 -28.28 4.42
C ASN A 590 18.98 -27.46 3.36
N PHE A 591 19.68 -26.75 2.46
CA PHE A 591 19.05 -25.91 1.44
C PHE A 591 19.57 -26.22 0.04
N VAL A 592 18.68 -26.15 -0.96
CA VAL A 592 19.09 -25.85 -2.34
C VAL A 592 19.17 -24.32 -2.48
N VAL A 593 20.34 -23.84 -2.87
CA VAL A 593 20.65 -22.42 -3.06
C VAL A 593 20.68 -22.15 -4.56
N ILE A 594 19.93 -21.14 -5.03
CA ILE A 594 19.81 -20.77 -6.45
C ILE A 594 20.09 -19.27 -6.60
N SER A 595 21.06 -18.90 -7.44
CA SER A 595 21.43 -17.50 -7.74
C SER A 595 22.34 -17.43 -8.98
N ASP A 596 23.08 -16.35 -9.20
CA ASP A 596 24.19 -16.33 -10.17
C ASP A 596 25.40 -17.14 -9.64
N ALA A 597 26.25 -17.64 -10.55
CA ALA A 597 27.37 -18.53 -10.18
C ALA A 597 28.41 -17.86 -9.23
N PRO A 598 28.80 -16.58 -9.38
CA PRO A 598 29.61 -15.87 -8.37
C PRO A 598 28.96 -15.86 -6.98
N THR A 599 27.64 -15.67 -6.90
CA THR A 599 26.91 -15.57 -5.63
C THR A 599 26.72 -16.94 -4.97
N VAL A 600 26.38 -17.99 -5.72
CA VAL A 600 26.35 -19.36 -5.19
C VAL A 600 27.74 -19.77 -4.66
N ARG A 601 28.82 -19.44 -5.38
CA ARG A 601 30.19 -19.63 -4.88
C ARG A 601 30.45 -18.94 -3.55
N ARG A 602 30.02 -17.69 -3.39
CA ARG A 602 30.14 -16.92 -2.13
C ARG A 602 29.33 -17.54 -0.98
N VAL A 603 28.14 -18.09 -1.25
CA VAL A 603 27.34 -18.81 -0.24
C VAL A 603 28.06 -20.08 0.23
N ILE A 604 28.66 -20.84 -0.69
CA ILE A 604 29.47 -22.01 -0.35
C ILE A 604 30.66 -21.61 0.53
N ASP A 605 31.42 -20.58 0.12
CA ASP A 605 32.57 -20.08 0.89
C ASP A 605 32.17 -19.60 2.30
N ALA A 606 31.08 -18.84 2.42
CA ALA A 606 30.58 -18.35 3.70
C ALA A 606 30.24 -19.51 4.65
N ASN A 607 29.51 -20.52 4.15
CA ASN A 607 29.13 -21.70 4.92
C ASN A 607 30.35 -22.53 5.36
N VAL A 608 31.30 -22.77 4.46
CA VAL A 608 32.55 -23.50 4.75
C VAL A 608 33.40 -22.77 5.80
N ASN A 609 33.54 -21.44 5.68
CA ASN A 609 34.35 -20.63 6.59
C ASN A 609 33.61 -20.21 7.89
N HIS A 610 32.35 -20.66 8.08
CA HIS A 610 31.46 -20.25 9.18
C HIS A 610 31.22 -18.73 9.28
N GLN A 611 31.37 -18.01 8.16
CA GLN A 611 31.13 -16.57 8.00
C GLN A 611 29.68 -16.33 7.53
N THR A 612 28.72 -16.76 8.34
CA THR A 612 27.31 -16.81 7.96
C THR A 612 26.44 -15.83 8.75
N LEU A 613 25.27 -15.49 8.23
CA LEU A 613 24.38 -14.49 8.83
C LEU A 613 23.98 -14.87 10.27
N SER A 614 23.77 -16.16 10.56
CA SER A 614 23.55 -16.66 11.93
C SER A 614 24.78 -16.54 12.84
N SER A 615 25.99 -16.45 12.28
CA SER A 615 27.25 -16.23 13.00
C SER A 615 27.44 -14.75 13.39
N SER A 616 26.80 -13.82 12.68
CA SER A 616 26.79 -12.38 12.98
C SER A 616 26.12 -12.06 14.32
N THR A 617 26.82 -11.31 15.17
CA THR A 617 26.30 -10.82 16.47
C THR A 617 25.17 -9.82 16.30
N VAL A 618 25.25 -8.97 15.27
CA VAL A 618 24.22 -7.97 14.92
C VAL A 618 22.89 -8.66 14.65
N PHE A 619 22.89 -9.62 13.72
CA PHE A 619 21.71 -10.37 13.30
C PHE A 619 21.11 -11.26 14.41
N ARG A 620 21.94 -11.83 15.28
CA ARG A 620 21.45 -12.54 16.48
C ARG A 620 20.83 -11.60 17.50
N ASN A 621 21.40 -10.40 17.68
CA ASN A 621 20.91 -9.43 18.66
C ASN A 621 19.60 -8.78 18.22
N SER A 622 19.48 -8.39 16.95
CA SER A 622 18.27 -7.75 16.39
C SER A 622 17.03 -8.66 16.35
N ARG A 623 17.17 -9.96 16.63
CA ARG A 623 16.08 -10.95 16.61
C ARG A 623 15.78 -11.58 17.97
N ARG A 624 16.39 -11.11 19.06
CA ARG A 624 16.16 -11.66 20.42
C ARG A 624 14.72 -11.55 20.92
N TRP A 625 13.93 -10.66 20.34
CA TRP A 625 12.52 -10.45 20.65
C TRP A 625 11.59 -11.47 19.96
N GLN A 626 12.05 -12.15 18.90
CA GLN A 626 11.21 -13.05 18.09
C GLN A 626 10.67 -14.22 18.94
N SER A 627 9.38 -14.53 18.78
CA SER A 627 8.74 -15.62 19.51
C SER A 627 9.13 -16.99 18.91
N ARG A 628 9.02 -18.06 19.71
CA ARG A 628 9.23 -19.44 19.20
C ARG A 628 8.16 -19.88 18.18
N GLY A 629 7.10 -19.09 18.01
CA GLY A 629 6.02 -19.32 17.06
C GLY A 629 6.18 -18.58 15.73
N THR A 630 7.36 -17.99 15.44
CA THR A 630 7.62 -17.26 14.19
C THR A 630 7.37 -18.15 12.96
N LEU A 631 6.44 -17.72 12.10
CA LEU A 631 6.13 -18.32 10.81
C LEU A 631 6.91 -17.68 9.67
N GLY A 632 7.36 -16.43 9.83
CA GLY A 632 8.15 -15.73 8.83
C GLY A 632 8.75 -14.44 9.36
N GLN A 633 9.75 -13.92 8.66
CA GLN A 633 10.58 -12.80 9.09
C GLN A 633 11.13 -11.99 7.91
N ILE A 634 11.46 -10.74 8.19
CA ILE A 634 12.27 -9.88 7.33
C ILE A 634 13.37 -9.27 8.20
N TYR A 635 14.60 -9.25 7.69
CA TYR A 635 15.74 -8.56 8.28
C TYR A 635 16.37 -7.65 7.23
N VAL A 636 16.76 -6.45 7.64
CA VAL A 636 17.53 -5.48 6.85
C VAL A 636 18.75 -5.05 7.66
N SER A 637 19.92 -5.10 7.03
CA SER A 637 21.21 -4.82 7.64
C SER A 637 21.36 -3.35 8.07
N PRO A 638 22.10 -3.09 9.15
CA PRO A 638 22.60 -1.75 9.46
C PRO A 638 23.41 -1.10 8.33
N ALA A 639 24.15 -1.89 7.55
CA ALA A 639 25.00 -1.40 6.47
C ALA A 639 24.18 -0.74 5.34
N LEU A 640 22.99 -1.28 5.04
CA LEU A 640 22.06 -0.64 4.10
C LEU A 640 21.58 0.72 4.62
N MET A 641 21.34 0.84 5.93
CA MET A 641 20.96 2.09 6.58
C MET A 641 22.06 3.16 6.53
N GLU A 642 23.32 2.79 6.67
CA GLU A 642 24.46 3.70 6.45
C GLU A 642 24.54 4.17 4.99
N GLY A 643 24.26 3.29 4.04
CA GLY A 643 24.12 3.64 2.62
C GLY A 643 23.06 4.73 2.40
N TYR A 644 21.88 4.55 2.98
CA TYR A 644 20.79 5.54 2.95
C TYR A 644 21.19 6.88 3.58
N GLN A 645 21.79 6.86 4.78
CA GLN A 645 22.25 8.08 5.46
C GLN A 645 23.30 8.84 4.67
N ASN A 646 24.23 8.13 4.01
CA ASN A 646 25.24 8.75 3.17
C ASN A 646 24.62 9.42 1.93
N GLU A 647 23.56 8.85 1.36
CA GLU A 647 22.81 9.47 0.26
C GLU A 647 22.03 10.70 0.74
N VAL A 648 21.33 10.61 1.88
CA VAL A 648 20.67 11.76 2.52
C VAL A 648 21.67 12.88 2.82
N ARG A 649 22.89 12.57 3.30
CA ARG A 649 23.97 13.55 3.52
C ARG A 649 24.43 14.22 2.22
N LYS A 650 24.56 13.50 1.10
CA LYS A 650 24.85 14.12 -0.22
C LYS A 650 23.74 15.08 -0.62
N GLN A 651 22.49 14.66 -0.49
CA GLN A 651 21.32 15.46 -0.85
C GLN A 651 21.12 16.66 0.10
N SER A 652 21.62 16.59 1.33
CA SER A 652 21.50 17.67 2.32
C SER A 652 22.15 19.00 1.93
N VAL A 653 23.02 19.02 0.91
CA VAL A 653 23.56 20.25 0.30
C VAL A 653 22.45 21.07 -0.39
N ASN A 654 21.41 20.41 -0.90
CA ASN A 654 20.28 21.03 -1.60
C ASN A 654 19.05 21.25 -0.70
N MET A 655 19.17 20.93 0.60
CA MET A 655 18.08 21.05 1.57
C MET A 655 18.10 22.42 2.26
N ASP A 656 16.95 22.84 2.81
CA ASP A 656 16.88 24.00 3.69
C ASP A 656 17.82 23.84 4.89
N ALA A 657 18.37 24.94 5.40
CA ALA A 657 19.31 24.93 6.53
C ALA A 657 18.71 24.23 7.77
N THR A 658 17.44 24.46 8.08
CA THR A 658 16.75 23.85 9.22
C THR A 658 16.67 22.32 9.09
N LEU A 659 16.38 21.86 7.88
CA LEU A 659 16.25 20.44 7.54
C LEU A 659 17.62 19.75 7.52
N ARG A 660 18.63 20.40 6.93
CA ARG A 660 20.02 19.91 6.91
C ARG A 660 20.58 19.81 8.32
N ASP A 661 20.46 20.87 9.12
CA ASP A 661 21.02 20.91 10.47
C ASP A 661 20.29 19.93 11.40
N PHE A 662 18.99 19.67 11.16
CA PHE A 662 18.26 18.56 11.79
C PHE A 662 18.83 17.19 11.40
N LEU A 663 18.97 16.92 10.10
CA LEU A 663 19.47 15.64 9.58
C LEU A 663 20.93 15.34 9.95
N LEU A 664 21.76 16.37 10.10
CA LEU A 664 23.13 16.25 10.60
C LEU A 664 23.17 16.12 12.14
N GLY A 665 22.17 16.66 12.84
CA GLY A 665 21.98 16.50 14.28
C GLY A 665 21.43 15.12 14.68
N LEU A 666 20.77 14.41 13.76
CA LEU A 666 20.61 12.97 13.89
C LEU A 666 22.00 12.33 13.83
N ASN A 667 22.43 11.74 14.95
CA ASN A 667 23.58 10.83 14.98
C ASN A 667 23.04 9.38 15.03
N PRO A 668 22.57 8.83 13.90
CA PRO A 668 22.00 7.50 13.88
C PRO A 668 23.07 6.45 14.12
N ASN A 669 22.94 5.71 15.22
CA ASN A 669 23.46 4.35 15.22
C ASN A 669 22.79 3.60 14.07
N SER A 670 23.58 2.87 13.28
CA SER A 670 23.07 1.96 12.27
C SER A 670 22.49 0.74 13.01
N GLU A 671 21.16 0.70 13.07
CA GLU A 671 20.38 -0.36 13.72
C GLU A 671 19.61 -1.12 12.62
N ALA A 672 19.32 -2.39 12.85
CA ALA A 672 18.66 -3.25 11.87
C ALA A 672 17.15 -2.95 11.82
N ILE A 673 16.53 -3.11 10.65
CA ILE A 673 15.07 -3.23 10.57
C ILE A 673 14.75 -4.71 10.70
N THR A 674 13.86 -5.08 11.62
CA THR A 674 13.38 -6.47 11.73
C THR A 674 11.87 -6.54 11.79
N TYR A 675 11.33 -7.53 11.10
CA TYR A 675 9.92 -7.88 11.16
C TYR A 675 9.77 -9.38 11.34
N ALA A 676 8.68 -9.78 12.00
CA ALA A 676 8.26 -11.16 12.11
C ALA A 676 6.74 -11.27 12.08
N VAL A 677 6.26 -12.42 11.62
CA VAL A 677 4.89 -12.90 11.84
C VAL A 677 4.96 -14.18 12.67
N SER A 678 4.16 -14.27 13.73
CA SER A 678 4.08 -15.43 14.63
C SER A 678 2.66 -15.94 14.84
N ASN A 679 2.57 -17.21 15.23
CA ASN A 679 1.31 -17.92 15.46
C ASN A 679 0.97 -17.92 16.96
N GLU A 680 0.04 -17.07 17.37
CA GLU A 680 -0.38 -16.91 18.78
C GLU A 680 -1.68 -17.70 19.08
N GLY A 681 -1.84 -18.87 18.47
CA GLY A 681 -2.94 -19.79 18.72
C GLY A 681 -4.20 -19.50 17.90
N LEU A 682 -5.03 -18.54 18.31
CA LEU A 682 -6.26 -18.13 17.59
C LEU A 682 -6.06 -16.86 16.74
N ALA A 683 -4.83 -16.35 16.69
CA ALA A 683 -4.49 -15.13 15.98
C ALA A 683 -3.07 -15.20 15.40
N THR A 684 -2.82 -14.38 14.39
CA THR A 684 -1.48 -14.12 13.85
C THR A 684 -0.99 -12.76 14.35
N GLN A 685 0.19 -12.73 14.98
CA GLN A 685 0.82 -11.49 15.42
C GLN A 685 1.88 -11.09 14.39
N HIS A 686 1.83 -9.84 13.94
CA HIS A 686 2.84 -9.19 13.12
C HIS A 686 3.56 -8.16 13.98
N GLU A 687 4.88 -8.10 13.87
CA GLU A 687 5.72 -7.24 14.71
C GLU A 687 6.86 -6.67 13.87
N LEU A 688 7.03 -5.36 13.92
CA LEU A 688 7.96 -4.59 13.10
C LEU A 688 8.73 -3.60 13.98
N HIS A 689 10.05 -3.77 14.04
CA HIS A 689 11.00 -2.92 14.72
C HIS A 689 11.66 -1.98 13.70
N LEU A 690 11.51 -0.66 13.91
CA LEU A 690 12.07 0.39 13.06
C LEU A 690 12.97 1.30 13.89
N PRO A 691 14.26 1.48 13.53
CA PRO A 691 15.15 2.43 14.20
C PRO A 691 14.56 3.85 14.20
N LYS A 692 14.61 4.55 15.34
CA LYS A 692 14.00 5.88 15.50
C LYS A 692 14.46 6.85 14.43
N ASN A 693 15.76 6.84 14.16
CA ASN A 693 16.40 7.72 13.21
C ASN A 693 15.97 7.47 11.75
N LEU A 694 15.55 6.24 11.40
CA LEU A 694 14.99 5.95 10.08
C LEU A 694 13.66 6.68 9.90
N ILE A 695 12.75 6.60 10.87
CA ILE A 695 11.48 7.33 10.82
C ILE A 695 11.70 8.84 10.73
N LEU A 696 12.63 9.37 11.54
CA LEU A 696 12.97 10.80 11.49
C LEU A 696 13.57 11.21 10.14
N ALA A 697 14.40 10.37 9.51
CA ALA A 697 14.93 10.62 8.18
C ALA A 697 13.86 10.48 7.08
N MET A 698 12.92 9.54 7.19
CA MET A 698 11.76 9.42 6.29
C MET A 698 10.86 10.65 6.39
N VAL A 699 10.51 11.09 7.60
CA VAL A 699 9.72 12.32 7.85
C VAL A 699 10.45 13.54 7.28
N ALA A 700 11.75 13.64 7.47
CA ALA A 700 12.58 14.70 6.92
C ALA A 700 12.58 14.69 5.37
N GLY A 701 12.74 13.52 4.75
CA GLY A 701 12.68 13.34 3.29
C GLY A 701 11.31 13.69 2.71
N MET A 702 10.22 13.20 3.32
CA MET A 702 8.85 13.56 2.92
C MET A 702 8.58 15.06 3.08
N SER A 703 9.06 15.67 4.17
CA SER A 703 8.93 17.11 4.40
C SER A 703 9.74 17.94 3.41
N SER A 704 10.92 17.46 3.01
CA SER A 704 11.69 18.05 1.91
C SER A 704 10.89 17.99 0.62
N ALA A 705 10.39 16.80 0.26
CA ALA A 705 9.67 16.58 -0.99
C ALA A 705 8.34 17.34 -1.09
N THR A 706 7.70 17.73 0.02
CA THR A 706 6.47 18.53 -0.01
C THR A 706 6.71 20.04 0.02
N LYS A 707 7.81 20.51 0.62
CA LYS A 707 8.17 21.94 0.64
C LYS A 707 9.01 22.37 -0.57
N ASN A 708 9.95 21.53 -0.98
CA ASN A 708 10.85 21.71 -2.11
C ASN A 708 10.98 20.36 -2.83
N PRO A 709 10.01 19.98 -3.70
CA PRO A 709 10.07 18.72 -4.42
C PRO A 709 11.34 18.67 -5.30
N PRO A 710 11.94 17.49 -5.52
CA PRO A 710 13.10 17.36 -6.41
C PRO A 710 12.82 17.96 -7.80
N PRO A 711 13.82 18.55 -8.49
CA PRO A 711 13.68 19.12 -9.83
C PRO A 711 12.91 18.19 -10.79
N GLU A 712 13.24 16.90 -10.77
CA GLU A 712 12.67 15.87 -11.62
C GLU A 712 11.18 15.62 -11.32
N THR A 713 10.77 15.79 -10.06
CA THR A 713 9.35 15.67 -9.64
C THR A 713 8.55 16.89 -10.05
N ASN A 714 9.11 18.10 -9.89
CA ASN A 714 8.48 19.33 -10.38
C ASN A 714 8.34 19.30 -11.91
N GLU A 715 9.36 18.84 -12.63
CA GLU A 715 9.33 18.64 -14.09
C GLU A 715 8.21 17.67 -14.51
N MET A 716 8.08 16.52 -13.84
CA MET A 716 7.00 15.56 -14.10
C MET A 716 5.60 16.16 -13.84
N ILE A 717 5.44 16.94 -12.76
CA ILE A 717 4.19 17.63 -12.47
C ILE A 717 3.90 18.71 -13.52
N ALA A 718 4.91 19.47 -13.96
CA ALA A 718 4.77 20.48 -15.00
C ALA A 718 4.35 19.87 -16.34
N ILE A 719 4.97 18.74 -16.75
CA ILE A 719 4.55 17.98 -17.94
C ILE A 719 3.09 17.53 -17.81
N SER A 720 2.69 16.97 -16.65
CA SER A 720 1.31 16.50 -16.42
C SER A 720 0.30 17.66 -16.44
N MET A 721 0.65 18.83 -15.91
CA MET A 721 -0.19 20.03 -15.96
C MET A 721 -0.34 20.57 -17.38
N LEU A 722 0.74 20.61 -18.18
CA LEU A 722 0.67 21.01 -19.58
C LEU A 722 -0.14 20.01 -20.43
N GLN A 723 -0.09 18.71 -20.15
CA GLN A 723 -0.93 17.70 -20.81
C GLN A 723 -2.43 17.90 -20.51
N TYR A 724 -2.77 18.48 -19.36
CA TYR A 724 -4.16 18.75 -18.98
C TYR A 724 -4.73 20.01 -19.66
N LEU A 725 -3.89 21.02 -19.95
CA LEU A 725 -4.32 22.30 -20.51
C LEU A 725 -5.14 22.21 -21.81
N PRO A 726 -4.79 21.41 -22.84
CA PRO A 726 -5.60 21.29 -24.06
C PRO A 726 -7.05 20.89 -23.80
N ASN A 727 -7.29 20.02 -22.82
CA ASN A 727 -8.64 19.59 -22.44
C ASN A 727 -9.39 20.67 -21.65
N ALA A 728 -8.69 21.37 -20.74
CA ALA A 728 -9.25 22.50 -20.00
C ALA A 728 -9.62 23.66 -20.95
N GLU A 729 -8.76 23.95 -21.92
CA GLU A 729 -8.95 24.96 -22.96
C GLU A 729 -10.10 24.62 -23.91
N SER A 730 -10.26 23.35 -24.31
CA SER A 730 -11.43 22.92 -25.09
C SER A 730 -12.72 23.10 -24.28
N GLN A 731 -12.75 22.66 -23.01
CA GLN A 731 -13.92 22.82 -22.15
C GLN A 731 -14.26 24.30 -21.88
N TYR A 732 -13.24 25.15 -21.74
CA TYR A 732 -13.45 26.59 -21.63
C TYR A 732 -14.05 27.14 -22.92
N LYS A 733 -13.44 26.84 -24.07
CA LYS A 733 -13.91 27.27 -25.40
C LYS A 733 -15.36 26.84 -25.67
N ASP A 734 -15.71 25.60 -25.39
CA ASP A 734 -17.06 25.05 -25.63
C ASP A 734 -18.10 25.58 -24.63
N GLY A 735 -17.66 25.96 -23.42
CA GLY A 735 -18.50 26.50 -22.34
C GLY A 735 -18.33 28.00 -22.12
N ALA A 736 -17.62 28.36 -21.06
CA ALA A 736 -17.54 29.74 -20.54
C ALA A 736 -16.92 30.75 -21.52
N GLY A 737 -15.98 30.31 -22.35
CA GLY A 737 -15.26 31.08 -23.36
C GLY A 737 -16.00 31.32 -24.67
N LYS A 738 -17.15 30.65 -24.90
CA LYS A 738 -18.05 30.90 -26.04
C LYS A 738 -17.34 30.94 -27.41
N GLY A 739 -16.52 29.94 -27.68
CA GLY A 739 -15.72 29.82 -28.90
C GLY A 739 -14.32 30.46 -28.82
N SER A 740 -13.93 31.05 -27.69
CA SER A 740 -12.57 31.58 -27.44
C SER A 740 -11.86 30.82 -26.31
N TYR A 741 -10.53 30.68 -26.43
CA TYR A 741 -9.65 30.12 -25.40
C TYR A 741 -9.47 31.05 -24.18
N GLY A 742 -9.06 30.49 -23.05
CA GLY A 742 -8.88 31.16 -21.76
C GLY A 742 -7.47 31.65 -21.51
N SER A 743 -7.32 32.63 -20.61
CA SER A 743 -6.04 32.82 -19.91
C SER A 743 -6.00 31.89 -18.70
N LEU A 744 -4.83 31.68 -18.10
CA LEU A 744 -4.69 30.87 -16.89
C LEU A 744 -5.64 31.29 -15.76
N ASP A 745 -5.82 32.60 -15.52
CA ASP A 745 -6.82 33.13 -14.58
C ASP A 745 -8.24 32.66 -14.88
N LYS A 746 -8.64 32.70 -16.16
CA LYS A 746 -10.00 32.34 -16.61
C LYS A 746 -10.26 30.83 -16.47
N LEU A 747 -9.25 30.00 -16.69
CA LEU A 747 -9.36 28.56 -16.45
C LEU A 747 -9.50 28.25 -14.95
N ILE A 748 -8.76 28.96 -14.09
CA ILE A 748 -8.84 28.82 -12.63
C ILE A 748 -10.21 29.31 -12.11
N GLU A 749 -10.69 30.47 -12.57
CA GLU A 749 -12.02 31.01 -12.23
C GLU A 749 -13.14 30.06 -12.66
N ALA A 750 -13.02 29.43 -13.84
CA ALA A 750 -13.96 28.42 -14.33
C ALA A 750 -13.81 27.04 -13.66
N GLN A 751 -12.89 26.88 -12.69
CA GLN A 751 -12.53 25.61 -12.04
C GLN A 751 -12.04 24.52 -13.02
N LEU A 752 -11.61 24.91 -14.23
CA LEU A 752 -11.04 24.05 -15.26
C LEU A 752 -9.52 23.89 -15.12
N PHE A 753 -8.87 24.64 -14.22
CA PHE A 753 -7.46 24.46 -13.88
C PHE A 753 -7.24 24.70 -12.37
N PRO A 754 -6.39 23.91 -11.67
CA PRO A 754 -6.25 24.01 -10.23
C PRO A 754 -5.40 25.22 -9.80
N ASP A 755 -5.97 26.12 -8.99
CA ASP A 755 -5.32 27.35 -8.49
C ASP A 755 -3.91 27.12 -7.90
N ARG A 756 -3.76 26.04 -7.11
CA ARG A 756 -2.48 25.57 -6.54
C ARG A 756 -1.33 25.39 -7.54
N ALA A 757 -1.62 25.27 -8.84
CA ALA A 757 -0.61 25.27 -9.90
C ALA A 757 0.28 26.53 -9.89
N ARG A 758 -0.25 27.67 -9.43
CA ARG A 758 0.45 28.95 -9.41
C ARG A 758 1.56 29.04 -8.38
N ASP A 759 1.43 28.38 -7.24
CA ASP A 759 2.33 28.59 -6.10
C ASP A 759 3.07 27.32 -5.65
N GLN A 760 2.52 26.12 -5.87
CA GLN A 760 2.95 24.93 -5.12
C GLN A 760 4.01 24.05 -5.79
N TYR A 761 4.27 24.19 -7.10
CA TYR A 761 4.99 23.16 -7.88
C TYR A 761 6.30 23.61 -8.56
N GLY A 762 6.95 24.66 -8.04
CA GLY A 762 8.30 25.07 -8.46
C GLY A 762 8.42 25.64 -9.89
N TYR A 763 7.34 25.63 -10.67
CA TYR A 763 7.25 26.15 -12.03
C TYR A 763 6.32 27.37 -12.11
N ASN A 764 6.55 28.19 -13.12
CA ASN A 764 5.65 29.25 -13.57
C ASN A 764 4.95 28.78 -14.85
N PHE A 765 3.63 28.90 -14.88
CA PHE A 765 2.83 28.56 -16.06
C PHE A 765 2.30 29.84 -16.70
N GLU A 766 2.58 30.02 -17.98
CA GLU A 766 2.09 31.16 -18.78
C GLU A 766 1.29 30.61 -19.96
N ILE A 767 0.09 31.16 -20.20
CA ILE A 767 -0.77 30.79 -21.33
C ILE A 767 -1.00 32.04 -22.16
N THR A 768 -0.60 31.98 -23.43
CA THR A 768 -0.79 33.04 -24.42
C THR A 768 -1.86 32.60 -25.42
N VAL A 769 -2.99 33.30 -25.44
CA VAL A 769 -4.07 33.09 -26.42
C VAL A 769 -3.91 34.06 -27.58
N THR A 770 -3.85 33.53 -28.80
CA THR A 770 -3.79 34.32 -30.04
C THR A 770 -4.87 33.82 -31.00
N GLY A 771 -5.95 34.58 -31.14
CA GLY A 771 -7.08 34.23 -32.01
C GLY A 771 -7.71 32.89 -31.60
N ASP A 772 -7.78 31.95 -32.55
CA ASP A 772 -8.26 30.58 -32.30
C ASP A 772 -7.10 29.57 -32.06
N THR A 773 -6.07 30.01 -31.34
CA THR A 773 -4.99 29.16 -30.85
C THR A 773 -4.54 29.61 -29.46
N PHE A 774 -4.03 28.66 -28.67
CA PHE A 774 -3.30 28.94 -27.45
C PHE A 774 -1.92 28.27 -27.50
N GLU A 775 -0.97 28.87 -26.79
CA GLU A 775 0.34 28.32 -26.47
C GLU A 775 0.53 28.42 -24.95
N ALA A 776 1.08 27.39 -24.33
CA ALA A 776 1.36 27.39 -22.90
C ALA A 776 2.78 26.91 -22.62
N VAL A 777 3.46 27.63 -21.72
CA VAL A 777 4.85 27.38 -21.33
C VAL A 777 4.91 27.12 -19.83
N ALA A 778 5.76 26.17 -19.42
CA ALA A 778 6.18 25.99 -18.04
C ALA A 778 7.70 26.24 -17.92
N THR A 779 8.10 27.23 -17.12
CA THR A 779 9.51 27.54 -16.80
C THR A 779 9.81 27.29 -15.31
N PRO A 780 11.02 26.81 -14.95
CA PRO A 780 11.39 26.64 -13.55
C PRO A 780 11.58 28.01 -12.87
N ARG A 781 11.01 28.19 -11.68
CA ARG A 781 11.17 29.43 -10.88
C ARG A 781 12.60 29.76 -10.53
N GLU A 782 13.35 28.74 -10.12
CA GLU A 782 14.78 28.85 -9.86
C GLU A 782 15.49 27.72 -10.61
N TYR A 783 16.11 28.07 -11.74
CA TYR A 783 16.85 27.13 -12.57
C TYR A 783 17.92 26.38 -11.76
N GLY A 784 17.97 25.07 -11.94
CA GLY A 784 18.85 24.16 -11.21
C GLY A 784 18.38 23.77 -9.80
N LYS A 785 17.37 24.45 -9.23
CA LYS A 785 16.78 24.15 -7.92
C LYS A 785 15.36 23.61 -7.98
N THR A 786 14.46 24.30 -8.69
CA THR A 786 13.07 23.83 -8.85
C THR A 786 12.87 23.04 -10.13
N GLY A 787 13.78 23.16 -11.09
CA GLY A 787 13.77 22.44 -12.36
C GLY A 787 14.97 22.84 -13.22
N LYS A 788 15.30 22.05 -14.24
CA LYS A 788 16.32 22.37 -15.25
C LYS A 788 15.68 22.60 -16.62
N ARG A 789 14.72 21.75 -16.99
CA ARG A 789 14.03 21.83 -18.28
C ARG A 789 12.88 22.83 -18.25
N SER A 790 12.61 23.44 -19.40
CA SER A 790 11.39 24.18 -19.66
C SER A 790 10.52 23.40 -20.64
N PHE A 791 9.21 23.62 -20.60
CA PHE A 791 8.25 22.85 -21.41
C PHE A 791 7.25 23.75 -22.13
N PHE A 792 6.79 23.29 -23.29
CA PHE A 792 5.87 23.98 -24.19
C PHE A 792 4.76 23.01 -24.62
N VAL A 793 3.52 23.51 -24.71
CA VAL A 793 2.40 22.81 -25.34
C VAL A 793 1.53 23.81 -26.09
N ASP A 794 0.92 23.34 -27.18
CA ASP A 794 -0.06 24.07 -27.99
C ASP A 794 -1.33 23.23 -28.16
N LYS A 795 -2.22 23.67 -29.06
CA LYS A 795 -3.42 22.91 -29.45
C LYS A 795 -3.18 21.47 -29.96
N SER A 796 -1.94 21.06 -30.27
CA SER A 796 -1.64 19.67 -30.63
C SER A 796 -1.64 18.72 -29.41
N GLY A 797 -1.57 19.27 -28.19
CA GLY A 797 -1.46 18.51 -26.94
C GLY A 797 -0.12 17.78 -26.76
N VAL A 798 0.82 17.92 -27.69
CA VAL A 798 2.16 17.34 -27.60
C VAL A 798 3.03 18.25 -26.75
N VAL A 799 3.42 17.77 -25.56
CA VAL A 799 4.39 18.48 -24.71
C VAL A 799 5.79 18.32 -25.29
N ARG A 800 6.47 19.45 -25.47
CA ARG A 800 7.85 19.58 -25.96
C ARG A 800 8.70 20.25 -24.88
N GLY A 801 10.01 20.04 -24.89
CA GLY A 801 10.89 20.72 -23.95
C GLY A 801 12.31 20.19 -23.92
N ASP A 802 13.23 21.04 -23.46
CA ASP A 802 14.66 20.77 -23.29
C ASP A 802 15.23 21.63 -22.15
N ASP A 803 16.52 21.49 -21.84
CA ASP A 803 17.22 22.39 -20.90
C ASP A 803 17.56 23.73 -21.59
N HIS A 804 16.78 24.76 -21.24
CA HIS A 804 16.91 26.12 -21.76
C HIS A 804 17.57 27.09 -20.76
N GLY A 805 18.26 26.59 -19.73
CA GLY A 805 18.88 27.46 -18.71
C GLY A 805 17.88 28.30 -17.91
N GLY A 806 16.62 27.88 -17.85
CA GLY A 806 15.49 28.61 -17.25
C GLY A 806 14.71 29.52 -18.22
N ALA A 807 15.11 29.65 -19.49
CA ALA A 807 14.32 30.37 -20.50
C ALA A 807 13.08 29.57 -20.96
N PRO A 808 12.05 30.22 -21.55
CA PRO A 808 10.90 29.55 -22.16
C PRO A 808 11.27 28.50 -23.22
N ALA A 809 10.60 27.35 -23.18
CA ALA A 809 10.61 26.37 -24.26
C ALA A 809 9.67 26.80 -25.41
N THR A 810 9.83 26.20 -26.59
CA THR A 810 9.15 26.58 -27.83
C THR A 810 8.64 25.38 -28.63
N VAL A 811 7.84 25.64 -29.66
CA VAL A 811 7.37 24.61 -30.62
C VAL A 811 8.50 23.90 -31.38
N ALA A 812 9.71 24.48 -31.42
CA ALA A 812 10.89 23.88 -32.07
C ALA A 812 11.55 22.77 -31.22
N ASP A 813 11.19 22.66 -29.94
CA ASP A 813 11.74 21.65 -29.05
C ASP A 813 11.21 20.24 -29.36
N LYS A 814 11.99 19.24 -28.96
CA LYS A 814 11.62 17.83 -29.17
C LYS A 814 10.43 17.46 -28.27
N PRO A 815 9.52 16.59 -28.75
CA PRO A 815 8.52 15.97 -27.89
C PRO A 815 9.19 15.24 -26.73
N VAL A 816 8.70 15.45 -25.51
CA VAL A 816 9.20 14.75 -24.33
C VAL A 816 8.68 13.31 -24.38
N GLN A 817 9.60 12.35 -24.52
CA GLN A 817 9.25 10.92 -24.41
C GLN A 817 8.97 10.56 -22.95
N GLN A 818 8.01 9.64 -22.74
CA GLN A 818 7.64 9.10 -21.43
C GLN A 818 8.66 8.06 -20.94
#